data_AF-A0A1U7LPA8-F1
#
_entry.id   AF-A0A1U7LPA8-F1
#
_cell.length_a   1.000
_cell.length_b   1.000
_cell.length_c   1.000
_cell.angle_alpha   90.00
_cell.angle_beta   90.00
_cell.angle_gamma   90.00
#
_symmetry.space_group_name_H-M   'P 1'
#
loop_
_entity.id
_entity.type
_entity.pdbx_description
1 polymer ?
#
loop_
_entity_poly.entity_id
_entity_poly.type
_entity_poly.pdbx_seq_one_letter_code
_entity_poly.pdbx_strand_id
1 'polypeptide(L)'
;MKGSRLILGATLQSDQSCLPLTQAMSGPKIFYSAIAIAVIAFVGRFLNETYTIMGYRRSDLTLKGVERCQSVYPQFLVACESFNLHESHAGRVLYIGCPESMETYFPGHLKDTHDEATIVSTELETEELVNLELKDFPEMSDFLPLGFDISDMDDSTVQITIINHKHGGSVLERFIHNLRESSVLHIETIQSELLTSPNDVYAVQDGFYITNDALYQTQPKRNIEHLLRLRLSNVVYYDNAKKEFRKVAGGFVYASGLTGNGDSVFVSDLLSRRVSVFERSEGGDLKFIQNVQVDFLPDNLAFISKTKDLVVAGFPFFINTWKSLKDCSVASTSVVARIPTDQLGGQFFGGGYAAQPSVEEILFDVSGKINGSTQAIIDPKSKQLFVTGFRNRGMLKCTAYPYCDHESGVYCNLQPSTNTPAMSSLSAQTGAFKKQLKSQPTYSKPVIPRVAPNSGYVSSNAPSPAASDVGTPTVSPSKPKKKPKSNIVYSQPADTGVGNVMQTQFVYAVEYLKKHECPKTASEISGYLSQPLSQSLISFLRSNSKIAYDKATDTYTYLPKHNVRSAEALVLFLESKNTGEGVLFKDLEDGWSAALNEIERLEKEKSIFVVRRKDVPHMIWWNDQRMDIIVENDFKRIWEEEKLPNLENLPRTLENAGLKPCSADPLTVRQAHAEQKLKKPKKRATKITNTHLNGILRDFSANRK
;
A
#
# COMPACT_ATOMS: atom_id res chain seq x y z
N MET A 1 80.52 -21.82 4.55
CA MET A 1 81.45 -22.85 3.99
C MET A 1 80.62 -23.94 3.30
N LYS A 2 81.28 -24.95 2.70
CA LYS A 2 80.77 -26.23 2.11
C LYS A 2 79.52 -26.79 2.82
N GLY A 3 78.62 -27.58 2.22
CA GLY A 3 78.52 -28.19 0.87
C GLY A 3 77.47 -29.32 0.91
N SER A 4 76.60 -29.52 -0.09
CA SER A 4 76.80 -30.37 -1.29
C SER A 4 76.23 -31.80 -1.21
N ARG A 5 75.13 -32.04 -1.95
CA ARG A 5 74.71 -33.24 -2.73
C ARG A 5 75.07 -34.68 -2.27
N LEU A 6 74.05 -35.54 -2.27
CA LEU A 6 73.91 -36.78 -3.08
C LEU A 6 72.42 -37.21 -2.98
N ILE A 7 71.63 -37.54 -4.01
CA ILE A 7 71.81 -38.25 -5.29
C ILE A 7 72.02 -39.76 -5.11
N LEU A 8 70.98 -40.52 -5.48
CA LEU A 8 71.10 -41.83 -6.10
C LEU A 8 69.88 -42.04 -7.00
N GLY A 9 70.09 -42.61 -8.18
CA GLY A 9 69.03 -42.94 -9.14
C GLY A 9 69.49 -44.09 -10.02
N ALA A 10 68.54 -44.79 -10.63
CA ALA A 10 68.81 -45.89 -11.56
C ALA A 10 67.83 -45.81 -12.73
N THR A 11 68.36 -45.96 -13.94
CA THR A 11 67.62 -45.97 -15.21
C THR A 11 68.05 -47.18 -16.01
N LEU A 12 67.13 -47.80 -16.76
CA LEU A 12 67.36 -48.35 -18.10
C LEU A 12 66.03 -48.79 -18.74
N GLN A 13 66.00 -48.92 -20.07
CA GLN A 13 64.82 -49.23 -20.88
C GLN A 13 65.09 -50.40 -21.83
N SER A 14 64.12 -51.32 -21.95
CA SER A 14 63.56 -51.89 -23.20
C SER A 14 62.27 -52.65 -22.79
N ASP A 15 61.22 -52.84 -23.59
CA ASP A 15 61.12 -52.97 -25.05
C ASP A 15 59.83 -52.36 -25.66
N GLN A 16 59.63 -52.54 -26.97
CA GLN A 16 58.57 -51.88 -27.76
C GLN A 16 57.30 -52.70 -28.01
N SER A 17 56.20 -51.98 -28.27
CA SER A 17 55.15 -52.22 -29.30
C SER A 17 53.68 -52.38 -28.84
N CYS A 18 52.78 -52.02 -29.76
CA CYS A 18 51.31 -52.18 -29.76
C CYS A 18 50.44 -51.37 -28.75
N LEU A 19 49.88 -50.27 -29.27
CA LEU A 19 48.70 -49.53 -28.75
C LEU A 19 47.39 -50.36 -28.90
N PRO A 20 46.34 -50.10 -28.09
CA PRO A 20 45.37 -49.03 -28.45
C PRO A 20 44.90 -48.14 -27.28
N LEU A 21 45.39 -46.90 -27.34
CA LEU A 21 44.70 -45.64 -27.06
C LEU A 21 43.24 -45.73 -26.52
N THR A 22 43.03 -45.65 -25.21
CA THR A 22 41.69 -45.46 -24.61
C THR A 22 41.65 -44.36 -23.54
N GLN A 23 40.89 -43.30 -23.85
CA GLN A 23 40.23 -42.36 -22.91
C GLN A 23 41.08 -41.51 -21.94
N ALA A 24 42.06 -40.77 -22.44
CA ALA A 24 42.43 -39.48 -21.86
C ALA A 24 41.40 -38.37 -22.26
N MET A 25 40.12 -38.50 -21.85
CA MET A 25 39.02 -37.63 -22.32
C MET A 25 38.02 -37.16 -21.24
N SER A 26 38.44 -37.04 -19.98
CA SER A 26 37.61 -36.50 -18.89
C SER A 26 37.65 -34.96 -18.78
N GLY A 27 38.83 -34.35 -18.91
CA GLY A 27 39.08 -32.92 -18.68
C GLY A 27 38.11 -31.96 -19.37
N PRO A 28 37.92 -32.01 -20.70
CA PRO A 28 37.04 -31.08 -21.40
C PRO A 28 35.57 -31.21 -20.96
N LYS A 29 35.09 -32.43 -20.72
CA LYS A 29 33.71 -32.67 -20.30
C LYS A 29 33.43 -32.09 -18.91
N ILE A 30 34.34 -32.30 -17.96
CA ILE A 30 34.26 -31.73 -16.61
C ILE A 30 34.27 -30.20 -16.67
N PHE A 31 35.12 -29.61 -17.52
CA PHE A 31 35.19 -28.16 -17.72
C PHE A 31 33.90 -27.57 -18.30
N TYR A 32 33.34 -28.15 -19.37
CA TYR A 32 32.07 -27.71 -19.93
C TYR A 32 30.88 -27.92 -18.97
N SER A 33 30.86 -29.00 -18.20
CA SER A 33 29.86 -29.21 -17.14
C SER A 33 29.97 -28.17 -16.02
N ALA A 34 31.18 -27.81 -15.60
CA ALA A 34 31.40 -26.77 -14.60
C ALA A 34 30.93 -25.39 -15.09
N ILE A 35 31.21 -25.03 -16.35
CA ILE A 35 30.69 -23.81 -16.98
C ILE A 35 29.15 -23.84 -17.06
N ALA A 36 28.55 -24.95 -17.49
CA ALA A 36 27.10 -25.08 -17.56
C ALA A 36 26.43 -24.93 -16.18
N ILE A 37 27.00 -25.54 -15.13
CA ILE A 37 26.53 -25.38 -13.75
C ILE A 37 26.67 -23.93 -13.28
N ALA A 38 27.79 -23.26 -13.56
CA ALA A 38 28.00 -21.85 -13.20
C ALA A 38 27.01 -20.91 -13.91
N VAL A 39 26.73 -21.13 -15.20
CA VAL A 39 25.73 -20.38 -15.97
C VAL A 39 24.32 -20.64 -15.43
N ILE A 40 23.95 -21.89 -15.15
CA ILE A 40 22.65 -22.25 -14.56
C ILE A 40 22.49 -21.61 -13.17
N ALA A 41 23.53 -21.62 -12.33
CA ALA A 41 23.50 -20.97 -11.02
C ALA A 41 23.37 -19.45 -11.12
N PHE A 42 24.10 -18.82 -12.06
CA PHE A 42 24.00 -17.37 -12.31
C PHE A 42 22.61 -16.97 -12.83
N VAL A 43 22.10 -17.65 -13.85
CA VAL A 43 20.76 -17.40 -14.42
C VAL A 43 19.66 -17.71 -13.40
N GLY A 44 19.76 -18.81 -12.66
CA GLY A 44 18.82 -19.17 -11.60
C GLY A 44 18.78 -18.13 -10.47
N ARG A 45 19.94 -17.63 -10.03
CA ARG A 45 20.04 -16.51 -9.08
C ARG A 45 19.41 -15.25 -9.66
N PHE A 46 19.78 -14.87 -10.88
CA PHE A 46 19.26 -13.68 -11.56
C PHE A 46 17.73 -13.71 -11.67
N LEU A 47 17.15 -14.83 -12.13
CA LEU A 47 15.70 -15.01 -12.24
C LEU A 47 15.01 -14.98 -10.86
N ASN A 48 15.60 -15.59 -9.83
CA ASN A 48 15.06 -15.57 -8.47
C ASN A 48 15.11 -14.16 -7.85
N GLU A 49 16.18 -13.40 -8.07
CA GLU A 49 16.27 -12.00 -7.65
C GLU A 49 15.25 -11.14 -8.42
N THR A 50 15.03 -11.38 -9.72
CA THR A 50 13.97 -10.70 -10.49
C THR A 50 12.57 -11.04 -9.95
N TYR A 51 12.28 -12.32 -9.69
CA TYR A 51 11.00 -12.75 -9.12
C TYR A 51 10.73 -12.10 -7.75
N THR A 52 11.79 -11.81 -6.98
CA THR A 52 11.71 -11.08 -5.71
C THR A 52 11.46 -9.59 -5.92
N ILE A 53 12.22 -8.93 -6.80
CA ILE A 53 12.07 -7.50 -7.16
C ILE A 53 10.66 -7.19 -7.71
N MET A 54 10.10 -8.10 -8.51
CA MET A 54 8.75 -7.97 -9.06
C MET A 54 7.64 -8.18 -8.01
N GLY A 55 7.98 -8.44 -6.74
CA GLY A 55 7.05 -8.51 -5.63
C GLY A 55 6.48 -9.90 -5.32
N TYR A 56 6.61 -10.86 -6.25
CA TYR A 56 5.90 -12.15 -6.22
C TYR A 56 6.21 -13.08 -5.03
N ARG A 57 7.15 -12.72 -4.15
CA ARG A 57 7.45 -13.44 -2.91
C ARG A 57 6.62 -12.99 -1.69
N ARG A 58 6.03 -11.79 -1.71
CA ARG A 58 5.30 -11.25 -0.56
C ARG A 58 3.86 -11.76 -0.56
N SER A 59 3.49 -12.50 0.48
CA SER A 59 2.12 -12.99 0.69
C SER A 59 1.29 -12.10 1.62
N ASP A 60 1.92 -11.30 2.48
CA ASP A 60 1.21 -10.37 3.36
C ASP A 60 0.98 -9.02 2.65
N LEU A 61 -0.29 -8.73 2.39
CA LEU A 61 -0.78 -7.51 1.76
C LEU A 61 -1.56 -6.61 2.73
N THR A 62 -1.54 -6.92 4.03
CA THR A 62 -2.28 -6.18 5.06
C THR A 62 -1.74 -4.75 5.16
N LEU A 63 -2.64 -3.76 5.02
CA LEU A 63 -2.29 -2.34 5.17
C LEU A 63 -1.72 -2.04 6.56
N LYS A 64 -0.69 -1.18 6.63
CA LYS A 64 -0.01 -0.83 7.89
C LYS A 64 0.29 0.66 7.94
N GLY A 65 -0.03 1.33 9.05
CA GLY A 65 0.25 2.76 9.30
C GLY A 65 -0.63 3.73 8.50
N VAL A 66 -0.88 3.42 7.24
CA VAL A 66 -1.65 4.19 6.26
C VAL A 66 -3.08 4.54 6.73
N GLU A 67 -3.67 3.74 7.63
CA GLU A 67 -4.97 4.01 8.26
C GLU A 67 -4.98 5.30 9.11
N ARG A 68 -3.84 5.70 9.70
CA ARG A 68 -3.67 6.91 10.52
C ARG A 68 -3.19 8.15 9.74
N CYS A 69 -3.13 8.05 8.41
CA CYS A 69 -2.66 9.11 7.51
C CYS A 69 -3.78 9.90 6.83
N GLN A 70 -3.50 11.16 6.52
CA GLN A 70 -4.32 12.03 5.67
C GLN A 70 -3.44 12.64 4.57
N SER A 71 -3.96 12.78 3.34
CA SER A 71 -3.26 13.58 2.31
C SER A 71 -3.47 15.06 2.60
N VAL A 72 -2.37 15.81 2.69
CA VAL A 72 -2.34 17.27 2.82
C VAL A 72 -1.87 17.90 1.51
N TYR A 73 -2.41 19.08 1.22
CA TYR A 73 -2.08 19.89 0.04
C TYR A 73 -2.24 19.22 -1.36
N PRO A 74 -3.28 18.39 -1.64
CA PRO A 74 -3.41 17.64 -2.90
C PRO A 74 -3.67 18.48 -4.17
N GLN A 75 -3.80 19.80 -4.03
CA GLN A 75 -3.97 20.77 -5.12
C GLN A 75 -2.70 21.59 -5.40
N PHE A 76 -1.64 21.40 -4.60
CA PHE A 76 -0.39 22.16 -4.69
C PHE A 76 0.83 21.25 -4.86
N LEU A 77 0.87 20.12 -4.15
CA LEU A 77 1.95 19.15 -4.23
C LEU A 77 1.58 18.06 -5.23
N VAL A 78 2.38 17.92 -6.30
CA VAL A 78 2.14 17.00 -7.41
C VAL A 78 3.43 16.24 -7.71
N ALA A 79 3.38 14.90 -7.66
CA ALA A 79 4.50 14.00 -8.01
C ALA A 79 5.85 14.30 -7.31
N CYS A 80 5.83 15.02 -6.17
CA CYS A 80 7.03 15.46 -5.47
C CYS A 80 7.87 14.27 -5.02
N GLU A 81 9.09 14.21 -5.53
CA GLU A 81 9.96 13.04 -5.41
C GLU A 81 10.75 13.09 -4.09
N SER A 82 11.44 14.20 -3.82
CA SER A 82 12.19 14.42 -2.58
C SER A 82 11.67 15.61 -1.77
N PHE A 83 11.90 15.55 -0.46
CA PHE A 83 11.62 16.61 0.50
C PHE A 83 12.54 16.46 1.72
N ASN A 84 12.80 17.56 2.43
CA ASN A 84 13.62 17.59 3.63
C ASN A 84 12.95 18.38 4.75
N LEU A 85 13.20 17.97 6.00
CA LEU A 85 12.77 18.67 7.21
C LEU A 85 13.96 19.38 7.85
N HIS A 86 13.95 20.70 7.82
CA HIS A 86 14.87 21.54 8.56
C HIS A 86 14.29 21.88 9.95
N GLU A 87 15.07 21.76 11.02
CA GLU A 87 14.73 22.26 12.36
C GLU A 87 15.83 23.21 12.83
N SER A 88 15.45 24.44 13.18
CA SER A 88 16.35 25.50 13.66
C SER A 88 15.80 26.18 14.90
N HIS A 89 16.54 27.16 15.43
CA HIS A 89 16.03 28.06 16.47
C HIS A 89 14.84 28.92 16.01
N ALA A 90 14.63 29.08 14.70
CA ALA A 90 13.55 29.89 14.14
C ALA A 90 12.23 29.12 14.01
N GLY A 91 12.26 27.83 13.69
CA GLY A 91 11.07 27.01 13.43
C GLY A 91 11.42 25.64 12.84
N ARG A 92 10.40 24.90 12.36
CA ARG A 92 10.57 23.64 11.62
C ARG A 92 9.96 23.77 10.24
N VAL A 93 10.77 23.70 9.20
CA VAL A 93 10.35 23.94 7.83
C VAL A 93 10.57 22.70 6.97
N LEU A 94 9.50 22.19 6.38
CA LEU A 94 9.59 21.24 5.27
C LEU A 94 9.89 22.01 4.00
N TYR A 95 10.92 21.61 3.26
CA TYR A 95 11.15 22.02 1.87
C TYR A 95 10.84 20.82 0.96
N ILE A 96 10.17 21.07 -0.15
CA ILE A 96 9.59 20.03 -1.01
C ILE A 96 9.91 20.38 -2.48
N GLY A 97 10.56 19.47 -3.20
CA GLY A 97 10.82 19.60 -4.63
C GLY A 97 9.66 18.99 -5.43
N CYS A 98 8.95 19.80 -6.21
CA CYS A 98 7.79 19.34 -6.99
C CYS A 98 7.84 19.84 -8.44
N PRO A 99 7.63 18.96 -9.44
CA PRO A 99 7.28 19.39 -10.79
C PRO A 99 5.87 19.98 -10.84
N GLU A 100 5.56 20.78 -11.87
CA GLU A 100 4.19 21.26 -12.09
C GLU A 100 3.21 20.11 -12.41
N SER A 101 3.66 19.05 -13.10
CA SER A 101 2.78 17.98 -13.62
C SER A 101 3.20 16.55 -13.24
N MET A 102 2.22 15.63 -13.25
CA MET A 102 2.42 14.19 -13.05
C MET A 102 3.04 13.47 -14.27
N GLU A 103 3.30 14.18 -15.36
CA GLU A 103 3.93 13.63 -16.57
C GLU A 103 5.36 14.16 -16.81
N THR A 104 5.85 15.06 -15.95
CA THR A 104 7.02 15.90 -16.20
C THR A 104 8.36 15.18 -16.05
N TYR A 105 8.47 14.18 -15.18
CA TYR A 105 9.78 13.63 -14.87
C TYR A 105 9.84 12.12 -14.59
N PHE A 106 10.84 11.46 -15.19
CA PHE A 106 11.48 10.25 -14.69
C PHE A 106 12.95 10.24 -15.15
N PRO A 107 13.93 9.85 -14.32
CA PRO A 107 15.35 9.87 -14.68
C PRO A 107 15.67 9.15 -16.01
N GLY A 108 16.20 9.90 -16.98
CA GLY A 108 16.52 9.40 -18.33
C GLY A 108 15.36 9.44 -19.34
N HIS A 109 14.24 10.09 -19.01
CA HIS A 109 13.10 10.34 -19.91
C HIS A 109 12.61 11.80 -19.81
N LEU A 110 13.46 12.74 -20.26
CA LEU A 110 13.01 14.11 -20.57
C LEU A 110 12.08 14.09 -21.79
N LYS A 111 11.04 14.94 -21.78
CA LYS A 111 10.24 15.30 -22.96
C LYS A 111 10.90 16.48 -23.68
N ASP A 112 10.52 16.79 -24.92
CA ASP A 112 10.96 18.00 -25.63
C ASP A 112 10.29 19.31 -25.13
N THR A 113 9.73 19.32 -23.91
CA THR A 113 9.02 20.46 -23.32
C THR A 113 9.84 21.08 -22.19
N HIS A 114 9.93 22.42 -22.20
CA HIS A 114 10.42 23.18 -21.05
C HIS A 114 9.36 23.12 -19.95
N ASP A 115 9.48 22.13 -19.08
CA ASP A 115 8.56 21.90 -17.96
C ASP A 115 9.01 22.72 -16.74
N GLU A 116 8.08 23.46 -16.13
CA GLU A 116 8.33 24.23 -14.91
C GLU A 116 8.23 23.36 -13.64
N ALA A 117 8.99 23.73 -12.62
CA ALA A 117 8.98 23.11 -11.30
C ALA A 117 9.32 24.15 -10.22
N THR A 118 9.06 23.82 -8.96
CA THR A 118 9.23 24.77 -7.85
C THR A 118 9.76 24.10 -6.58
N ILE A 119 10.42 24.91 -5.75
CA ILE A 119 10.73 24.57 -4.36
C ILE A 119 9.62 25.18 -3.51
N VAL A 120 8.83 24.33 -2.84
CA VAL A 120 7.78 24.78 -1.91
C VAL A 120 8.28 24.59 -0.48
N SER A 121 8.05 25.57 0.40
CA SER A 121 8.26 25.40 1.83
C SER A 121 6.95 25.42 2.62
N THR A 122 6.93 24.77 3.78
CA THR A 122 5.85 24.90 4.78
C THR A 122 6.41 24.72 6.19
N GLU A 123 6.09 25.66 7.08
CA GLU A 123 6.45 25.57 8.48
C GLU A 123 5.43 24.68 9.23
N LEU A 124 5.90 23.72 10.02
CA LEU A 124 5.06 22.74 10.72
C LEU A 124 4.17 23.36 11.80
N GLU A 125 4.53 24.55 12.28
CA GLU A 125 3.80 25.33 13.27
C GLU A 125 2.60 26.10 12.67
N THR A 126 2.65 26.50 11.39
CA THR A 126 1.62 27.32 10.73
C THR A 126 0.82 26.56 9.66
N GLU A 127 1.40 25.52 9.05
CA GLU A 127 0.80 24.73 7.95
C GLU A 127 0.42 25.56 6.70
N GLU A 128 1.07 26.72 6.51
CA GLU A 128 1.00 27.52 5.29
C GLU A 128 2.04 27.00 4.27
N LEU A 129 1.66 26.92 2.99
CA LEU A 129 2.59 26.61 1.89
C LEU A 129 3.04 27.90 1.19
N VAL A 130 4.35 28.03 1.00
CA VAL A 130 4.98 29.13 0.28
C VAL A 130 5.76 28.56 -0.90
N ASN A 131 5.32 28.85 -2.13
CA ASN A 131 6.14 28.62 -3.31
C ASN A 131 7.28 29.63 -3.31
N LEU A 132 8.54 29.18 -3.35
CA LEU A 132 9.69 30.05 -3.26
C LEU A 132 10.08 30.60 -4.63
N GLU A 133 10.12 31.92 -4.76
CA GLU A 133 10.63 32.63 -5.95
C GLU A 133 12.13 32.35 -6.14
N LEU A 134 12.53 31.85 -7.33
CA LEU A 134 13.93 31.61 -7.68
C LEU A 134 14.59 32.93 -8.17
N LYS A 135 15.15 33.71 -7.25
CA LYS A 135 15.86 34.96 -7.56
C LYS A 135 17.22 34.68 -8.20
N ASP A 136 17.61 35.52 -9.15
CA ASP A 136 18.84 35.46 -9.97
C ASP A 136 19.08 34.14 -10.72
N PHE A 137 18.08 33.25 -10.78
CA PHE A 137 18.13 32.04 -11.59
C PHE A 137 18.00 32.39 -13.10
N PRO A 138 18.75 31.75 -14.02
CA PRO A 138 18.77 32.20 -15.42
C PRO A 138 17.44 31.96 -16.16
N GLU A 139 16.84 33.01 -16.74
CA GLU A 139 15.51 32.98 -17.40
C GLU A 139 15.35 31.93 -18.52
N MET A 140 16.44 31.48 -19.16
CA MET A 140 16.44 30.45 -20.21
C MET A 140 16.93 29.09 -19.72
N SER A 141 16.94 28.85 -18.40
CA SER A 141 17.33 27.58 -17.79
C SER A 141 16.11 26.77 -17.41
N ASP A 142 16.07 25.50 -17.82
CA ASP A 142 15.19 24.52 -17.19
C ASP A 142 15.49 24.42 -15.69
N PHE A 143 14.46 24.13 -14.89
CA PHE A 143 14.59 23.72 -13.50
C PHE A 143 13.78 22.45 -13.28
N LEU A 144 14.46 21.30 -13.27
CA LEU A 144 13.89 19.97 -13.08
C LEU A 144 14.50 19.33 -11.82
N PRO A 145 13.98 19.66 -10.63
CA PRO A 145 14.53 19.23 -9.34
C PRO A 145 14.34 17.73 -9.12
N LEU A 146 15.34 17.10 -8.52
CA LEU A 146 15.25 15.74 -7.96
C LEU A 146 15.67 15.77 -6.47
N GLY A 147 16.59 14.92 -6.04
CA GLY A 147 17.12 14.94 -4.68
C GLY A 147 17.94 16.19 -4.37
N PHE A 148 17.95 16.55 -3.09
CA PHE A 148 18.57 17.77 -2.57
C PHE A 148 18.81 17.64 -1.07
N ASP A 149 19.63 18.53 -0.53
CA ASP A 149 19.84 18.65 0.92
C ASP A 149 19.96 20.12 1.35
N ILE A 150 19.80 20.35 2.65
CA ILE A 150 19.76 21.65 3.32
C ILE A 150 20.89 21.71 4.34
N SER A 151 21.80 22.66 4.18
CA SER A 151 22.90 22.91 5.13
C SER A 151 22.76 24.28 5.77
N ASP A 152 22.87 24.36 7.10
CA ASP A 152 22.90 25.63 7.84
C ASP A 152 24.05 26.54 7.39
N MET A 153 23.79 27.84 7.34
CA MET A 153 24.83 28.88 7.24
C MET A 153 24.87 29.74 8.51
N ASP A 154 23.70 30.13 9.01
CA ASP A 154 23.49 30.81 10.30
C ASP A 154 22.08 30.49 10.85
N ASP A 155 21.75 30.97 12.07
CA ASP A 155 20.46 30.76 12.74
C ASP A 155 19.20 31.18 11.94
N SER A 156 19.37 31.91 10.84
CA SER A 156 18.30 32.44 9.98
C SER A 156 18.48 32.16 8.48
N THR A 157 19.58 31.53 8.07
CA THR A 157 19.96 31.35 6.66
C THR A 157 20.43 29.92 6.40
N VAL A 158 19.84 29.29 5.37
CA VAL A 158 20.21 27.96 4.89
C VAL A 158 20.68 28.00 3.45
N GLN A 159 21.58 27.09 3.11
CA GLN A 159 21.97 26.78 1.73
C GLN A 159 21.24 25.50 1.30
N ILE A 160 20.52 25.57 0.19
CA ILE A 160 19.90 24.43 -0.48
C ILE A 160 20.81 24.00 -1.64
N THR A 161 21.21 22.74 -1.69
CA THR A 161 21.97 22.17 -2.81
C THR A 161 21.13 21.09 -3.48
N ILE A 162 20.68 21.34 -4.72
CA ILE A 162 19.66 20.56 -5.41
C ILE A 162 20.12 20.08 -6.79
N ILE A 163 19.77 18.84 -7.14
CA ILE A 163 20.00 18.30 -8.50
C ILE A 163 19.00 18.93 -9.47
N ASN A 164 19.49 19.40 -10.62
CA ASN A 164 18.69 19.93 -11.71
C ASN A 164 18.97 19.16 -13.02
N HIS A 165 17.95 18.49 -13.57
CA HIS A 165 18.05 17.65 -14.77
C HIS A 165 17.76 18.40 -16.08
N LYS A 166 18.53 19.44 -16.34
CA LYS A 166 18.43 20.30 -17.53
C LYS A 166 18.58 19.51 -18.84
N HIS A 167 17.97 19.97 -19.93
CA HIS A 167 18.10 19.34 -21.25
C HIS A 167 19.56 19.30 -21.76
N GLY A 168 20.40 20.26 -21.33
CA GLY A 168 21.83 20.31 -21.62
C GLY A 168 22.71 19.34 -20.81
N GLY A 169 22.12 18.55 -19.91
CA GLY A 169 22.83 17.67 -18.97
C GLY A 169 22.56 18.04 -17.51
N SER A 170 22.68 17.06 -16.62
CA SER A 170 22.36 17.23 -15.20
C SER A 170 23.46 18.00 -14.45
N VAL A 171 23.05 18.87 -13.54
CA VAL A 171 23.92 19.73 -12.73
C VAL A 171 23.43 19.77 -11.28
N LEU A 172 24.20 20.41 -10.40
CA LEU A 172 23.71 20.87 -9.11
C LEU A 172 23.49 22.39 -9.17
N GLU A 173 22.39 22.87 -8.61
CA GLU A 173 22.14 24.29 -8.40
C GLU A 173 22.28 24.57 -6.89
N ARG A 174 22.96 25.66 -6.54
CA ARG A 174 23.04 26.17 -5.16
C ARG A 174 22.18 27.40 -4.99
N PHE A 175 21.36 27.37 -3.94
CA PHE A 175 20.56 28.51 -3.52
C PHE A 175 20.82 28.86 -2.06
N ILE A 176 20.70 30.14 -1.72
CA ILE A 176 20.64 30.64 -0.33
C ILE A 176 19.22 31.09 -0.03
N HIS A 177 18.71 30.75 1.15
CA HIS A 177 17.38 31.09 1.60
C HIS A 177 17.44 31.64 3.02
N ASN A 178 16.96 32.87 3.20
CA ASN A 178 16.66 33.38 4.53
C ASN A 178 15.28 32.86 4.94
N LEU A 179 15.18 32.27 6.15
CA LEU A 179 13.97 31.61 6.66
C LEU A 179 12.73 32.54 6.81
N ARG A 180 12.88 33.83 6.50
CA ARG A 180 11.83 34.86 6.59
C ARG A 180 11.37 35.40 5.22
N GLU A 181 11.97 34.94 4.12
CA GLU A 181 11.63 35.39 2.77
C GLU A 181 10.89 34.32 1.96
N SER A 182 9.94 34.73 1.12
CA SER A 182 9.23 33.84 0.17
C SER A 182 10.05 33.53 -1.09
N SER A 183 11.37 33.45 -0.98
CA SER A 183 12.29 33.37 -2.12
C SER A 183 13.60 32.67 -1.76
N VAL A 184 14.29 32.17 -2.77
CA VAL A 184 15.66 31.65 -2.70
C VAL A 184 16.53 32.37 -3.72
N LEU A 185 17.77 32.70 -3.36
CA LEU A 185 18.74 33.38 -4.22
C LEU A 185 19.68 32.35 -4.84
N HIS A 186 19.74 32.25 -6.18
CA HIS A 186 20.70 31.40 -6.89
C HIS A 186 22.13 31.93 -6.72
N ILE A 187 23.10 31.02 -6.50
CA ILE A 187 24.49 31.37 -6.19
C ILE A 187 25.47 30.78 -7.22
N GLU A 188 25.38 29.48 -7.50
CA GLU A 188 26.24 28.82 -8.49
C GLU A 188 25.55 27.59 -9.10
N THR A 189 25.76 27.38 -10.40
CA THR A 189 25.51 26.10 -11.08
C THR A 189 26.81 25.30 -11.11
N ILE A 190 26.81 24.09 -10.56
CA ILE A 190 27.98 23.20 -10.49
C ILE A 190 27.79 22.03 -11.45
N GLN A 191 28.69 21.90 -12.43
CA GLN A 191 28.69 20.85 -13.45
C GLN A 191 29.97 20.00 -13.38
N SER A 192 29.87 18.70 -13.68
CA SER A 192 31.02 17.80 -13.81
C SER A 192 30.68 16.58 -14.66
N GLU A 193 31.67 16.03 -15.38
CA GLU A 193 31.57 14.73 -16.05
C GLU A 193 31.31 13.57 -15.07
N LEU A 194 31.58 13.78 -13.77
CA LEU A 194 31.30 12.80 -12.71
C LEU A 194 29.85 12.85 -12.18
N LEU A 195 29.03 13.81 -12.61
CA LEU A 195 27.57 13.81 -12.43
C LEU A 195 26.94 13.04 -13.62
N THR A 196 27.20 11.73 -13.70
CA THR A 196 26.77 10.93 -14.86
C THR A 196 25.27 10.78 -14.94
N SER A 197 24.61 10.61 -13.80
CA SER A 197 23.15 10.56 -13.68
C SER A 197 22.80 10.75 -12.20
N PRO A 198 22.92 11.97 -11.67
CA PRO A 198 22.75 12.22 -10.25
C PRO A 198 21.31 11.89 -9.81
N ASN A 199 21.14 11.38 -8.60
CA ASN A 199 19.83 10.99 -8.06
C ASN A 199 19.50 11.76 -6.77
N ASP A 200 20.39 11.70 -5.78
CA ASP A 200 20.21 12.37 -4.48
C ASP A 200 21.52 12.98 -3.94
N VAL A 201 21.39 13.90 -2.98
CA VAL A 201 22.48 14.71 -2.40
C VAL A 201 22.49 14.55 -0.88
N TYR A 202 23.68 14.51 -0.28
CA TYR A 202 23.84 14.67 1.17
C TYR A 202 24.97 15.66 1.47
N ALA A 203 24.63 16.75 2.15
CA ALA A 203 25.53 17.83 2.51
C ALA A 203 26.31 17.55 3.80
N VAL A 204 27.58 17.96 3.81
CA VAL A 204 28.44 17.96 5.00
C VAL A 204 29.20 19.28 5.07
N GLN A 205 29.83 19.58 6.21
CA GLN A 205 30.55 20.84 6.42
C GLN A 205 31.59 21.14 5.32
N ASP A 206 32.32 20.11 4.89
CA ASP A 206 33.47 20.24 3.98
C ASP A 206 33.12 20.04 2.49
N GLY A 207 31.87 19.69 2.17
CA GLY A 207 31.51 19.25 0.82
C GLY A 207 30.10 18.66 0.73
N PHE A 208 29.85 17.85 -0.30
CA PHE A 208 28.61 17.08 -0.40
C PHE A 208 28.81 15.80 -1.21
N TYR A 209 28.01 14.79 -0.90
CA TYR A 209 27.96 13.51 -1.59
C TYR A 209 26.81 13.52 -2.60
N ILE A 210 26.97 12.81 -3.71
CA ILE A 210 25.94 12.63 -4.74
C ILE A 210 25.91 11.17 -5.19
N THR A 211 24.73 10.55 -5.23
CA THR A 211 24.51 9.25 -5.87
C THR A 211 24.35 9.42 -7.37
N ASN A 212 25.02 8.58 -8.17
CA ASN A 212 24.74 8.42 -9.59
C ASN A 212 24.02 7.09 -9.81
N ASP A 213 22.73 7.13 -10.16
CA ASP A 213 21.91 5.93 -10.35
C ASP A 213 22.36 5.06 -11.53
N ALA A 214 22.96 5.68 -12.54
CA ALA A 214 23.48 5.04 -13.75
C ALA A 214 24.82 5.64 -14.22
N LEU A 215 25.63 4.83 -14.91
CA LEU A 215 26.78 5.30 -15.69
C LEU A 215 26.34 5.83 -17.06
N TYR A 216 25.39 5.17 -17.72
CA TYR A 216 24.92 5.59 -19.03
C TYR A 216 23.71 6.54 -18.93
N GLN A 217 23.93 7.79 -19.33
CA GLN A 217 22.89 8.83 -19.29
C GLN A 217 21.75 8.56 -20.29
N THR A 218 22.10 8.08 -21.49
CA THR A 218 21.19 8.01 -22.65
C THR A 218 20.65 6.62 -22.95
N GLN A 219 19.45 6.59 -23.53
CA GLN A 219 18.81 5.37 -24.00
C GLN A 219 19.40 4.88 -25.33
N PRO A 220 19.42 3.57 -25.62
CA PRO A 220 18.92 2.46 -24.78
C PRO A 220 19.94 1.96 -23.74
N LYS A 221 21.12 2.57 -23.62
CA LYS A 221 22.21 2.05 -22.78
C LYS A 221 21.83 2.03 -21.29
N ARG A 222 21.18 3.09 -20.80
CA ARG A 222 20.62 3.16 -19.43
C ARG A 222 19.66 1.99 -19.13
N ASN A 223 18.71 1.75 -20.02
CA ASN A 223 17.78 0.62 -19.87
C ASN A 223 18.49 -0.75 -19.91
N ILE A 224 19.57 -0.91 -20.68
CA ILE A 224 20.38 -2.14 -20.69
C ILE A 224 21.16 -2.31 -19.37
N GLU A 225 21.72 -1.23 -18.83
CA GLU A 225 22.41 -1.20 -17.54
C GLU A 225 21.51 -1.71 -16.40
N HIS A 226 20.29 -1.15 -16.30
CA HIS A 226 19.31 -1.55 -15.29
C HIS A 226 18.74 -2.96 -15.54
N LEU A 227 18.39 -3.29 -16.79
CA LEU A 227 17.82 -4.59 -17.15
C LEU A 227 18.77 -5.77 -16.86
N LEU A 228 20.06 -5.58 -17.14
CA LEU A 228 21.10 -6.58 -16.84
C LEU A 228 21.63 -6.46 -15.40
N ARG A 229 21.18 -5.45 -14.63
CA ARG A 229 21.63 -5.11 -13.27
C ARG A 229 23.16 -4.99 -13.18
N LEU A 230 23.75 -4.25 -14.12
CA LEU A 230 25.19 -4.00 -14.15
C LEU A 230 25.58 -3.08 -12.98
N ARG A 231 26.70 -3.37 -12.33
CA ARG A 231 27.13 -2.67 -11.11
C ARG A 231 28.02 -1.45 -11.40
N LEU A 232 27.50 -0.50 -12.19
CA LEU A 232 28.25 0.66 -12.70
C LEU A 232 27.87 1.98 -11.99
N SER A 233 26.70 1.99 -11.33
CA SER A 233 26.26 3.02 -10.40
C SER A 233 27.26 3.24 -9.24
N ASN A 234 27.33 4.49 -8.75
CA ASN A 234 28.41 4.97 -7.90
C ASN A 234 28.01 6.18 -7.03
N VAL A 235 28.83 6.49 -6.02
CA VAL A 235 28.73 7.73 -5.24
C VAL A 235 29.98 8.56 -5.51
N VAL A 236 29.78 9.86 -5.73
CA VAL A 236 30.84 10.86 -5.84
C VAL A 236 30.76 11.84 -4.67
N TYR A 237 31.88 12.47 -4.35
CA TYR A 237 32.01 13.53 -3.36
C TYR A 237 32.55 14.78 -4.05
N TYR A 238 32.00 15.94 -3.69
CA TYR A 238 32.52 17.25 -4.02
C TYR A 238 33.21 17.85 -2.79
N ASP A 239 34.43 18.33 -2.98
CA ASP A 239 35.22 19.01 -1.95
C ASP A 239 35.03 20.53 -2.08
N ASN A 240 34.41 21.19 -1.09
CA ASN A 240 34.11 22.63 -1.15
C ASN A 240 35.39 23.48 -1.25
N ALA A 241 36.51 23.04 -0.67
CA ALA A 241 37.75 23.79 -0.60
C ALA A 241 38.60 23.67 -1.87
N LYS A 242 38.57 22.50 -2.53
CA LYS A 242 39.25 22.27 -3.82
C LYS A 242 38.38 22.62 -5.03
N LYS A 243 37.05 22.63 -4.86
CA LYS A 243 36.03 22.65 -5.93
C LYS A 243 36.14 21.46 -6.90
N GLU A 244 36.56 20.29 -6.40
CA GLU A 244 36.81 19.08 -7.19
C GLU A 244 35.81 17.96 -6.86
N PHE A 245 35.39 17.22 -7.89
CA PHE A 245 34.61 15.98 -7.75
C PHE A 245 35.52 14.74 -7.80
N ARG A 246 35.18 13.71 -7.02
CA ARG A 246 35.88 12.43 -7.00
C ARG A 246 34.94 11.27 -6.65
N LYS A 247 35.16 10.09 -7.22
CA LYS A 247 34.37 8.87 -6.91
C LYS A 247 34.82 8.28 -5.57
N VAL A 248 33.87 8.05 -4.66
CA VAL A 248 34.13 7.58 -3.28
C VAL A 248 33.54 6.20 -2.97
N ALA A 249 32.47 5.80 -3.66
CA ALA A 249 31.94 4.44 -3.60
C ALA A 249 31.42 3.98 -4.98
N GLY A 250 31.26 2.67 -5.17
CA GLY A 250 30.80 2.09 -6.43
C GLY A 250 30.45 0.62 -6.31
N GLY A 251 29.91 0.05 -7.39
CA GLY A 251 29.43 -1.33 -7.39
C GLY A 251 27.98 -1.48 -6.91
N PHE A 252 27.22 -0.39 -6.94
CA PHE A 252 25.76 -0.39 -6.79
C PHE A 252 25.09 -0.79 -8.11
N VAL A 253 23.87 -1.31 -8.07
CA VAL A 253 23.08 -1.57 -9.28
C VAL A 253 22.25 -0.34 -9.66
N TYR A 254 21.70 0.34 -8.66
CA TYR A 254 20.98 1.61 -8.81
C TYR A 254 21.08 2.35 -7.49
N ALA A 255 22.06 3.25 -7.34
CA ALA A 255 22.17 4.10 -6.16
C ALA A 255 21.10 5.19 -6.22
N SER A 256 20.07 5.07 -5.37
CA SER A 256 18.98 6.04 -5.23
C SER A 256 19.35 7.05 -4.14
N GLY A 257 18.48 7.30 -3.15
CA GLY A 257 18.72 8.23 -2.07
C GLY A 257 19.91 7.97 -1.15
N LEU A 258 20.23 9.05 -0.44
CA LEU A 258 21.52 9.29 0.20
C LEU A 258 21.33 10.16 1.45
N THR A 259 21.84 9.74 2.60
CA THR A 259 21.77 10.56 3.82
C THR A 259 22.90 10.18 4.79
N GLY A 260 23.05 10.88 5.91
CA GLY A 260 24.12 10.62 6.85
C GLY A 260 23.99 11.37 8.18
N ASN A 261 25.02 11.25 9.00
CA ASN A 261 25.09 11.84 10.35
C ASN A 261 26.45 12.53 10.65
N GLY A 262 27.16 12.98 9.61
CA GLY A 262 28.51 13.56 9.70
C GLY A 262 29.64 12.52 9.76
N ASP A 263 29.47 11.46 10.57
CA ASP A 263 30.45 10.37 10.75
C ASP A 263 30.18 9.15 9.84
N SER A 264 28.97 9.03 9.30
CA SER A 264 28.53 7.91 8.46
C SER A 264 27.60 8.38 7.34
N VAL A 265 27.63 7.63 6.25
CA VAL A 265 26.80 7.84 5.05
C VAL A 265 26.07 6.55 4.71
N PHE A 266 24.77 6.69 4.43
CA PHE A 266 23.84 5.62 4.09
C PHE A 266 23.37 5.82 2.64
N VAL A 267 23.41 4.74 1.85
CA VAL A 267 23.11 4.77 0.40
C VAL A 267 22.13 3.67 0.07
N SER A 268 20.98 3.98 -0.54
CA SER A 268 20.08 2.94 -1.04
C SER A 268 20.60 2.37 -2.36
N ASP A 269 20.54 1.05 -2.53
CA ASP A 269 20.81 0.36 -3.79
C ASP A 269 19.54 -0.35 -4.22
N LEU A 270 18.68 0.43 -4.88
CA LEU A 270 17.27 0.15 -5.15
C LEU A 270 17.08 -1.24 -5.75
N LEU A 271 17.72 -1.49 -6.90
CA LEU A 271 17.63 -2.78 -7.61
C LEU A 271 18.40 -3.93 -6.94
N SER A 272 19.20 -3.66 -5.91
CA SER A 272 19.79 -4.70 -5.03
C SER A 272 19.00 -4.94 -3.74
N ARG A 273 17.95 -4.14 -3.47
CA ARG A 273 17.11 -4.20 -2.26
C ARG A 273 17.92 -4.05 -0.96
N ARG A 274 18.91 -3.15 -0.93
CA ARG A 274 19.79 -2.97 0.25
C ARG A 274 20.05 -1.49 0.55
N VAL A 275 20.35 -1.20 1.81
CA VAL A 275 21.04 0.04 2.20
C VAL A 275 22.50 -0.32 2.50
N SER A 276 23.43 0.38 1.85
CA SER A 276 24.88 0.25 2.10
C SER A 276 25.31 1.31 3.12
N VAL A 277 26.08 0.89 4.12
CA VAL A 277 26.54 1.73 5.23
C VAL A 277 28.03 1.99 5.09
N PHE A 278 28.43 3.25 5.17
CA PHE A 278 29.82 3.70 5.08
C PHE A 278 30.20 4.59 6.28
N GLU A 279 31.40 4.41 6.78
CA GLU A 279 32.09 5.31 7.71
C GLU A 279 32.75 6.43 6.89
N ARG A 280 32.52 7.69 7.25
CA ARG A 280 33.12 8.86 6.60
C ARG A 280 34.47 9.18 7.24
N SER A 281 35.46 9.44 6.39
CA SER A 281 36.73 10.06 6.78
C SER A 281 36.68 11.57 6.60
N GLU A 282 37.46 12.32 7.38
CA GLU A 282 37.54 13.79 7.35
C GLU A 282 37.70 14.38 5.93
N GLY A 283 38.60 13.82 5.11
CA GLY A 283 38.79 14.20 3.70
C GLY A 283 37.66 13.77 2.73
N GLY A 284 36.54 13.25 3.23
CA GLY A 284 35.38 12.83 2.46
C GLY A 284 35.36 11.37 1.99
N ASP A 285 36.39 10.56 2.27
CA ASP A 285 36.43 9.15 1.85
C ASP A 285 35.40 8.27 2.57
N LEU A 286 34.84 7.30 1.84
CA LEU A 286 33.83 6.37 2.35
C LEU A 286 34.41 4.96 2.52
N LYS A 287 34.44 4.48 3.76
CA LYS A 287 34.89 3.13 4.12
C LYS A 287 33.67 2.24 4.36
N PHE A 288 33.51 1.20 3.55
CA PHE A 288 32.35 0.30 3.64
C PHE A 288 32.32 -0.46 4.97
N ILE A 289 31.15 -0.47 5.62
CA ILE A 289 30.89 -1.17 6.89
C ILE A 289 30.00 -2.40 6.68
N GLN A 290 28.79 -2.22 6.13
CA GLN A 290 27.84 -3.32 5.92
C GLN A 290 26.79 -3.03 4.85
N ASN A 291 26.05 -4.08 4.46
CA ASN A 291 24.79 -3.96 3.73
C ASN A 291 23.65 -4.40 4.64
N VAL A 292 22.65 -3.55 4.84
CA VAL A 292 21.35 -3.93 5.39
C VAL A 292 20.48 -4.39 4.24
N GLN A 293 20.00 -5.64 4.27
CA GLN A 293 19.08 -6.18 3.28
C GLN A 293 17.65 -5.80 3.67
N VAL A 294 16.87 -5.29 2.72
CA VAL A 294 15.43 -5.04 2.87
C VAL A 294 14.65 -5.90 1.87
N ASP A 295 13.35 -6.10 2.12
CA ASP A 295 12.48 -6.93 1.28
C ASP A 295 11.57 -6.15 0.30
N PHE A 296 11.93 -4.89 0.07
CA PHE A 296 11.39 -3.99 -0.94
C PHE A 296 12.53 -3.33 -1.74
N LEU A 297 12.21 -2.49 -2.72
CA LEU A 297 13.16 -1.63 -3.42
C LEU A 297 13.29 -0.30 -2.63
N PRO A 298 14.38 -0.06 -1.88
CA PRO A 298 14.56 1.19 -1.14
C PRO A 298 14.88 2.33 -2.10
N ASP A 299 14.27 3.49 -1.85
CA ASP A 299 14.45 4.71 -2.64
C ASP A 299 15.12 5.79 -1.79
N ASN A 300 14.43 6.86 -1.37
CA ASN A 300 15.06 7.91 -0.55
C ASN A 300 15.10 7.57 0.95
N LEU A 301 16.08 8.20 1.59
CA LEU A 301 16.52 7.95 2.96
C LEU A 301 16.43 9.23 3.78
N ALA A 302 16.13 9.10 5.08
CA ALA A 302 16.24 10.19 6.03
C ALA A 302 16.79 9.71 7.37
N PHE A 303 17.88 10.31 7.84
CA PHE A 303 18.45 10.05 9.16
C PHE A 303 17.81 10.95 10.23
N ILE A 304 17.23 10.35 11.27
CA ILE A 304 16.50 11.06 12.33
C ILE A 304 17.41 11.21 13.55
N SER A 305 18.20 12.29 13.59
CA SER A 305 19.28 12.53 14.56
C SER A 305 18.90 12.31 16.03
N LYS A 306 17.65 12.62 16.42
CA LYS A 306 17.20 12.46 17.82
C LYS A 306 16.99 11.00 18.24
N THR A 307 16.48 10.13 17.37
CA THR A 307 16.30 8.69 17.70
C THR A 307 17.45 7.83 17.22
N LYS A 308 18.25 8.33 16.26
CA LYS A 308 19.23 7.55 15.49
C LYS A 308 18.56 6.43 14.69
N ASP A 309 17.34 6.68 14.21
CA ASP A 309 16.70 5.84 13.19
C ASP A 309 17.09 6.31 11.79
N LEU A 310 17.27 5.36 10.87
CA LEU A 310 17.21 5.61 9.43
C LEU A 310 15.81 5.26 8.93
N VAL A 311 15.10 6.22 8.35
CA VAL A 311 13.82 6.03 7.66
C VAL A 311 14.12 5.78 6.18
N VAL A 312 13.39 4.82 5.60
CA VAL A 312 13.62 4.31 4.24
C VAL A 312 12.27 4.18 3.53
N ALA A 313 12.01 5.01 2.53
CA ALA A 313 10.85 4.86 1.65
C ALA A 313 11.18 3.93 0.47
N GLY A 314 10.16 3.51 -0.29
CA GLY A 314 10.35 2.82 -1.56
C GLY A 314 9.17 1.94 -2.00
N PHE A 315 9.47 0.94 -2.83
CA PHE A 315 8.46 0.16 -3.56
C PHE A 315 8.53 -1.33 -3.23
N PRO A 316 7.47 -1.97 -2.68
CA PRO A 316 7.47 -3.40 -2.45
C PRO A 316 7.35 -4.21 -3.75
N PHE A 317 6.57 -3.75 -4.74
CA PHE A 317 6.29 -4.50 -5.97
C PHE A 317 6.65 -3.71 -7.24
N PHE A 318 7.81 -4.01 -7.84
CA PHE A 318 8.22 -3.32 -9.07
C PHE A 318 7.25 -3.50 -10.24
N ILE A 319 6.48 -4.60 -10.28
CA ILE A 319 5.43 -4.81 -11.28
C ILE A 319 4.30 -3.76 -11.18
N ASN A 320 3.98 -3.28 -9.98
CA ASN A 320 3.00 -2.21 -9.78
C ASN A 320 3.58 -0.87 -10.19
N THR A 321 4.81 -0.55 -9.77
CA THR A 321 5.55 0.65 -10.19
C THR A 321 5.63 0.75 -11.73
N TRP A 322 6.05 -0.34 -12.40
CA TRP A 322 6.19 -0.40 -13.85
C TRP A 322 4.86 -0.35 -14.63
N LYS A 323 3.77 -0.87 -14.05
CA LYS A 323 2.42 -0.67 -14.58
C LYS A 323 1.96 0.78 -14.39
N SER A 324 2.11 1.34 -13.21
CA SER A 324 1.70 2.71 -12.85
C SER A 324 2.40 3.79 -13.68
N LEU A 325 3.66 3.55 -14.08
CA LEU A 325 4.39 4.40 -15.03
C LEU A 325 3.77 4.41 -16.45
N LYS A 326 3.03 3.36 -16.83
CA LYS A 326 2.36 3.24 -18.14
C LYS A 326 0.87 3.54 -18.12
N ASP A 327 0.23 3.33 -16.97
CA ASP A 327 -1.21 3.40 -16.77
C ASP A 327 -1.49 4.01 -15.40
N CYS A 328 -1.93 5.27 -15.39
CA CYS A 328 -2.20 6.05 -14.19
C CYS A 328 -3.40 5.52 -13.37
N SER A 329 -4.18 4.55 -13.88
CA SER A 329 -5.22 3.88 -13.10
C SER A 329 -4.65 2.83 -12.13
N VAL A 330 -3.44 2.34 -12.39
CA VAL A 330 -2.78 1.33 -11.55
C VAL A 330 -2.04 2.02 -10.40
N ALA A 331 -2.47 1.72 -9.17
CA ALA A 331 -1.79 2.19 -7.97
C ALA A 331 -0.34 1.68 -7.89
N SER A 332 0.60 2.60 -7.68
CA SER A 332 1.99 2.27 -7.36
C SER A 332 2.09 2.00 -5.87
N THR A 333 2.42 0.76 -5.50
CA THR A 333 2.46 0.31 -4.10
C THR A 333 3.63 0.96 -3.36
N SER A 334 3.42 1.20 -2.07
CA SER A 334 4.29 2.04 -1.24
C SER A 334 4.66 1.35 0.06
N VAL A 335 5.88 1.57 0.53
CA VAL A 335 6.34 1.11 1.84
C VAL A 335 7.31 2.11 2.44
N VAL A 336 7.24 2.29 3.76
CA VAL A 336 8.25 2.99 4.55
C VAL A 336 8.70 2.06 5.66
N ALA A 337 10.00 1.91 5.84
CA ALA A 337 10.61 1.14 6.91
C ALA A 337 11.53 2.00 7.77
N ARG A 338 11.84 1.49 8.96
CA ARG A 338 12.73 2.05 9.97
C ARG A 338 13.85 1.07 10.28
N ILE A 339 15.07 1.58 10.35
CA ILE A 339 16.29 0.81 10.65
C ILE A 339 17.05 1.56 11.76
N PRO A 340 17.04 1.08 13.01
CA PRO A 340 17.82 1.70 14.09
C PRO A 340 19.32 1.64 13.79
N THR A 341 20.01 2.78 13.80
CA THR A 341 21.44 2.83 13.42
C THR A 341 22.38 2.39 14.54
N ASP A 342 21.89 2.28 15.77
CA ASP A 342 22.61 1.68 16.90
C ASP A 342 22.93 0.19 16.70
N GLN A 343 22.12 -0.51 15.90
CA GLN A 343 22.31 -1.90 15.50
C GLN A 343 23.29 -2.08 14.32
N LEU A 344 23.96 -1.02 13.85
CA LEU A 344 24.91 -1.07 12.73
C LEU A 344 26.36 -1.19 13.22
N GLY A 345 27.19 -1.72 12.33
CA GLY A 345 28.60 -1.99 12.59
C GLY A 345 28.83 -3.24 13.44
N GLY A 346 30.11 -3.60 13.60
CA GLY A 346 30.49 -4.80 14.34
C GLY A 346 30.45 -4.67 15.86
N GLN A 347 30.31 -3.45 16.41
CA GLN A 347 30.39 -3.23 17.87
C GLN A 347 29.12 -3.71 18.59
N PHE A 348 27.93 -3.47 18.03
CA PHE A 348 26.66 -3.89 18.62
C PHE A 348 26.57 -5.41 18.85
N PHE A 349 27.13 -6.20 17.92
CA PHE A 349 27.13 -7.66 17.98
C PHE A 349 28.33 -8.26 18.73
N GLY A 350 29.04 -7.46 19.54
CA GLY A 350 30.13 -7.93 20.41
C GLY A 350 31.53 -7.94 19.78
N GLY A 351 31.68 -7.39 18.58
CA GLY A 351 32.96 -7.25 17.88
C GLY A 351 33.22 -8.33 16.82
N GLY A 352 33.87 -7.92 15.71
CA GLY A 352 34.41 -8.83 14.69
C GLY A 352 33.56 -9.05 13.45
N TYR A 353 32.23 -8.86 13.52
CA TYR A 353 31.35 -8.91 12.33
C TYR A 353 30.10 -8.04 12.52
N ALA A 354 29.61 -7.47 11.42
CA ALA A 354 28.29 -6.85 11.35
C ALA A 354 27.22 -7.92 11.05
N ALA A 355 26.03 -7.76 11.64
CA ALA A 355 24.85 -8.58 11.31
C ALA A 355 23.72 -7.70 10.74
N GLN A 356 22.60 -8.33 10.38
CA GLN A 356 21.41 -7.59 9.94
C GLN A 356 20.70 -6.96 11.15
N PRO A 357 20.41 -5.64 11.12
CA PRO A 357 19.58 -4.99 12.12
C PRO A 357 18.10 -5.35 11.94
N SER A 358 17.26 -4.96 12.89
CA SER A 358 15.82 -4.95 12.71
C SER A 358 15.40 -3.94 11.62
N VAL A 359 14.75 -4.43 10.56
CA VAL A 359 14.03 -3.59 9.59
C VAL A 359 12.55 -3.63 9.96
N GLU A 360 12.03 -2.54 10.53
CA GLU A 360 10.62 -2.42 10.89
C GLU A 360 9.86 -1.69 9.77
N GLU A 361 9.02 -2.38 9.01
CA GLU A 361 8.06 -1.70 8.13
C GLU A 361 7.05 -0.93 8.98
N ILE A 362 6.91 0.37 8.75
CA ILE A 362 6.12 1.30 9.57
C ILE A 362 4.92 1.89 8.81
N LEU A 363 5.02 1.97 7.48
CA LEU A 363 3.91 2.18 6.57
C LEU A 363 3.98 1.13 5.45
N PHE A 364 2.84 0.54 5.09
CA PHE A 364 2.69 -0.29 3.90
C PHE A 364 1.32 -0.01 3.28
N ASP A 365 1.30 0.39 2.01
CA ASP A 365 0.09 0.74 1.28
C ASP A 365 0.04 0.07 -0.11
N VAL A 366 -1.02 -0.72 -0.29
CA VAL A 366 -1.43 -1.32 -1.57
C VAL A 366 -2.76 -0.77 -2.09
N SER A 367 -3.38 0.17 -1.35
CA SER A 367 -4.65 0.82 -1.72
C SER A 367 -4.48 2.03 -2.65
N GLY A 368 -3.27 2.60 -2.74
CA GLY A 368 -2.99 3.78 -3.55
C GLY A 368 -3.39 5.10 -2.87
N LYS A 369 -3.36 5.15 -1.54
CA LYS A 369 -3.50 6.38 -0.75
C LYS A 369 -2.20 7.21 -0.74
N ILE A 370 -1.06 6.52 -0.88
CA ILE A 370 0.23 7.06 -1.33
C ILE A 370 0.68 6.26 -2.55
N ASN A 371 0.85 6.92 -3.70
CA ASN A 371 1.25 6.25 -4.95
C ASN A 371 2.76 6.36 -5.17
N GLY A 372 3.45 5.25 -4.88
CA GLY A 372 4.89 5.08 -5.05
C GLY A 372 5.67 5.99 -4.11
N SER A 373 5.69 5.68 -2.82
CA SER A 373 6.48 6.42 -1.82
C SER A 373 7.96 6.48 -2.17
N THR A 374 8.49 7.69 -2.34
CA THR A 374 9.89 7.95 -2.71
C THR A 374 10.72 8.42 -1.53
N GLN A 375 10.23 9.42 -0.77
CA GLN A 375 10.86 9.97 0.44
C GLN A 375 9.91 9.93 1.64
N ALA A 376 10.46 9.75 2.84
CA ALA A 376 9.70 9.74 4.09
C ALA A 376 10.52 10.22 5.30
N ILE A 377 9.93 11.08 6.13
CA ILE A 377 10.58 11.68 7.31
C ILE A 377 9.65 11.59 8.52
N ILE A 378 10.20 11.18 9.67
CA ILE A 378 9.52 11.24 10.97
C ILE A 378 9.98 12.51 11.68
N ASP A 379 9.04 13.32 12.16
CA ASP A 379 9.32 14.40 13.10
C ASP A 379 9.18 13.89 14.56
N PRO A 380 10.28 13.79 15.34
CA PRO A 380 10.25 13.40 16.75
C PRO A 380 9.35 14.27 17.66
N LYS A 381 9.19 15.55 17.31
CA LYS A 381 8.61 16.59 18.17
C LYS A 381 7.08 16.64 18.06
N SER A 382 6.53 16.51 16.85
CA SER A 382 5.09 16.29 16.66
C SER A 382 4.65 14.82 16.67
N LYS A 383 5.60 13.87 16.54
CA LYS A 383 5.36 12.43 16.36
C LYS A 383 4.52 12.11 15.11
N GLN A 384 4.77 12.87 14.05
CA GLN A 384 4.16 12.71 12.74
C GLN A 384 5.14 12.07 11.76
N LEU A 385 4.62 11.27 10.83
CA LEU A 385 5.36 10.74 9.68
C LEU A 385 4.83 11.45 8.43
N PHE A 386 5.75 12.00 7.65
CA PHE A 386 5.51 12.65 6.36
C PHE A 386 6.01 11.73 5.23
N VAL A 387 5.25 11.59 4.13
CA VAL A 387 5.61 10.74 2.99
C VAL A 387 5.17 11.38 1.66
N THR A 388 6.08 11.47 0.69
CA THR A 388 5.81 11.90 -0.70
C THR A 388 6.02 10.74 -1.67
N GLY A 389 5.74 10.94 -2.97
CA GLY A 389 5.81 9.86 -3.96
C GLY A 389 5.64 10.33 -5.40
N PHE A 390 6.38 9.70 -6.32
CA PHE A 390 6.50 10.09 -7.74
C PHE A 390 5.19 10.08 -8.55
N ARG A 391 4.11 9.49 -8.02
CA ARG A 391 2.76 9.49 -8.63
C ARG A 391 1.69 10.06 -7.70
N ASN A 392 2.05 10.74 -6.62
CA ASN A 392 1.09 11.19 -5.61
C ASN A 392 0.54 12.60 -5.87
N ARG A 393 -0.65 12.88 -5.32
CA ARG A 393 -1.17 14.24 -5.11
C ARG A 393 -1.27 14.51 -3.62
N GLY A 394 -0.60 15.56 -3.19
CA GLY A 394 -0.38 15.86 -1.78
C GLY A 394 0.75 15.03 -1.18
N MET A 395 1.01 15.30 0.09
CA MET A 395 1.90 14.54 0.96
C MET A 395 1.04 13.78 1.97
N LEU A 396 1.38 12.54 2.33
CA LEU A 396 0.73 11.90 3.49
C LEU A 396 1.33 12.46 4.78
N LYS A 397 0.44 12.90 5.66
CA LYS A 397 0.70 13.30 7.05
C LYS A 397 0.04 12.28 7.97
N CYS A 398 0.85 11.51 8.70
CA CYS A 398 0.42 10.37 9.52
C CYS A 398 0.56 10.68 11.00
N THR A 399 -0.45 10.33 11.80
CA THR A 399 -0.54 10.66 13.22
C THR A 399 -0.31 9.45 14.13
N ALA A 400 0.02 9.71 15.41
CA ALA A 400 0.24 8.68 16.43
C ALA A 400 1.27 7.61 16.00
N TYR A 401 2.45 8.08 15.60
CA TYR A 401 3.59 7.21 15.32
C TYR A 401 4.16 6.57 16.61
N PRO A 402 4.48 5.27 16.64
CA PRO A 402 5.11 4.61 17.79
C PRO A 402 6.58 5.01 17.95
N TYR A 403 6.80 6.19 18.51
CA TYR A 403 8.12 6.76 18.78
C TYR A 403 8.84 6.06 19.95
N CYS A 404 10.09 5.65 19.73
CA CYS A 404 10.97 5.12 20.78
C CYS A 404 11.89 6.25 21.28
N ASP A 405 11.77 6.62 22.55
CA ASP A 405 12.62 7.65 23.16
C ASP A 405 13.85 6.99 23.82
N HIS A 406 14.96 6.93 23.09
CA HIS A 406 16.17 6.26 23.54
C HIS A 406 16.89 6.99 24.69
N GLU A 407 16.60 8.28 24.93
CA GLU A 407 17.13 9.03 26.10
C GLU A 407 16.40 8.63 27.39
N SER A 408 15.14 8.20 27.29
CA SER A 408 14.30 7.82 28.45
C SER A 408 14.63 6.47 29.09
N GLY A 409 15.45 5.64 28.43
CA GLY A 409 15.72 4.25 28.84
C GLY A 409 14.52 3.29 28.69
N VAL A 410 13.38 3.75 28.17
CA VAL A 410 12.20 2.92 27.94
C VAL A 410 12.35 2.15 26.63
N TYR A 411 12.82 0.91 26.73
CA TYR A 411 12.72 -0.05 25.62
C TYR A 411 11.27 -0.11 25.11
N CYS A 412 11.10 0.03 23.80
CA CYS A 412 9.80 0.07 23.14
C CYS A 412 9.02 -1.25 23.36
N ASN A 413 8.14 -1.25 24.37
CA ASN A 413 7.07 -2.23 24.51
C ASN A 413 5.99 -1.98 23.45
N LEU A 414 6.34 -2.22 22.19
CA LEU A 414 5.39 -2.60 21.17
C LEU A 414 4.78 -3.93 21.60
N GLN A 415 3.71 -3.87 22.41
CA GLN A 415 2.84 -5.03 22.55
C GLN A 415 2.25 -5.33 21.18
N PRO A 416 2.53 -6.50 20.56
CA PRO A 416 1.73 -6.90 19.42
C PRO A 416 0.28 -7.03 19.89
N SER A 417 -0.66 -6.57 19.07
CA SER A 417 -2.08 -6.93 19.23
C SER A 417 -2.17 -8.45 19.38
N THR A 418 -2.78 -8.91 20.45
CA THR A 418 -2.67 -10.31 20.90
C THR A 418 -3.12 -11.31 19.83
N ASN A 419 -2.41 -12.45 19.76
CA ASN A 419 -2.43 -13.51 18.73
C ASN A 419 -1.40 -13.23 17.61
N THR A 420 -0.23 -13.90 17.53
CA THR A 420 0.07 -15.32 17.86
C THR A 420 1.54 -15.49 18.31
N PRO A 421 1.89 -16.40 19.24
CA PRO A 421 3.24 -16.42 19.84
C PRO A 421 4.26 -17.32 19.11
N ALA A 422 5.48 -16.79 18.89
CA ALA A 422 6.66 -17.56 18.54
C ALA A 422 7.95 -17.00 19.19
N MET A 423 8.87 -17.89 19.57
CA MET A 423 10.26 -17.60 20.02
C MET A 423 10.50 -16.67 21.24
N SER A 424 9.68 -16.72 22.30
CA SER A 424 9.97 -15.98 23.55
C SER A 424 9.62 -16.68 24.87
N SER A 425 9.57 -18.03 24.95
CA SER A 425 9.09 -18.68 26.19
C SER A 425 9.68 -20.03 26.64
N LEU A 426 10.78 -20.57 26.10
CA LEU A 426 11.30 -21.87 26.57
C LEU A 426 11.72 -21.89 28.06
N SER A 427 12.30 -20.80 28.56
CA SER A 427 12.62 -20.59 29.99
C SER A 427 11.36 -20.36 30.84
N ALA A 428 10.40 -19.57 30.34
CA ALA A 428 9.14 -19.31 31.02
C ALA A 428 8.27 -20.57 31.14
N GLN A 429 8.19 -21.39 30.09
CA GLN A 429 7.47 -22.67 30.08
C GLN A 429 8.10 -23.68 31.04
N THR A 430 9.43 -23.82 31.07
CA THR A 430 10.09 -24.71 32.05
C THR A 430 9.93 -24.23 33.49
N GLY A 431 9.82 -22.93 33.73
CA GLY A 431 9.42 -22.36 35.02
C GLY A 431 7.98 -22.69 35.42
N ALA A 432 7.02 -22.48 34.51
CA ALA A 432 5.59 -22.76 34.73
C ALA A 432 5.32 -24.26 34.95
N PHE A 433 5.89 -25.13 34.11
CA PHE A 433 5.73 -26.59 34.17
C PHE A 433 6.22 -27.18 35.50
N LYS A 434 7.39 -26.72 36.00
CA LYS A 434 7.91 -27.09 37.33
C LYS A 434 7.04 -26.59 38.49
N LYS A 435 6.18 -25.58 38.25
CA LYS A 435 5.23 -25.06 39.24
C LYS A 435 3.93 -25.90 39.27
N GLN A 436 3.38 -26.24 38.10
CA GLN A 436 2.21 -27.14 37.99
C GLN A 436 2.48 -28.56 38.52
N LEU A 437 3.67 -29.12 38.26
CA LEU A 437 4.06 -30.45 38.77
C LEU A 437 4.07 -30.55 40.31
N LYS A 438 4.07 -29.43 41.04
CA LYS A 438 4.00 -29.40 42.51
C LYS A 438 2.59 -29.23 43.08
N SER A 439 1.57 -29.03 42.24
CA SER A 439 0.22 -28.63 42.68
C SER A 439 -0.90 -29.57 42.23
N GLN A 440 -0.59 -30.78 41.77
CA GLN A 440 -1.59 -31.73 41.27
C GLN A 440 -1.92 -32.80 42.33
N PRO A 441 -3.17 -32.87 42.85
CA PRO A 441 -3.59 -33.95 43.73
C PRO A 441 -3.82 -35.26 42.94
N THR A 442 -3.28 -36.37 43.44
CA THR A 442 -3.48 -37.70 42.85
C THR A 442 -4.84 -38.29 43.24
N TYR A 443 -5.63 -38.71 42.26
CA TYR A 443 -6.88 -39.45 42.46
C TYR A 443 -6.84 -40.83 41.78
N SER A 444 -7.38 -41.84 42.45
CA SER A 444 -7.38 -43.25 42.04
C SER A 444 -8.51 -43.60 41.09
N LYS A 445 -8.27 -44.54 40.15
CA LYS A 445 -9.26 -45.05 39.20
C LYS A 445 -10.21 -46.09 39.84
N PRO A 446 -11.53 -45.99 39.63
CA PRO A 446 -12.46 -47.12 39.70
C PRO A 446 -12.47 -47.97 38.41
N VAL A 447 -13.12 -49.14 38.44
CA VAL A 447 -13.16 -50.13 37.35
C VAL A 447 -14.61 -50.44 36.90
N ILE A 448 -14.76 -50.91 35.67
CA ILE A 448 -16.00 -51.19 34.93
C ILE A 448 -16.71 -52.48 35.44
N PRO A 449 -18.02 -52.64 35.23
CA PRO A 449 -18.50 -53.84 34.52
C PRO A 449 -19.53 -53.58 33.39
N ARG A 450 -19.60 -54.50 32.42
CA ARG A 450 -20.53 -54.50 31.26
C ARG A 450 -21.73 -55.40 31.53
N VAL A 451 -22.90 -55.12 30.93
CA VAL A 451 -23.89 -56.13 30.46
C VAL A 451 -24.64 -55.63 29.21
N ALA A 452 -24.97 -56.55 28.30
CA ALA A 452 -25.93 -56.49 27.19
C ALA A 452 -26.40 -57.97 26.93
N PRO A 453 -27.28 -58.34 25.96
CA PRO A 453 -27.99 -57.59 24.90
C PRO A 453 -29.48 -58.02 24.74
N ASN A 454 -30.02 -57.99 23.50
CA ASN A 454 -31.23 -58.69 22.98
C ASN A 454 -32.64 -58.13 23.33
N SER A 455 -33.68 -58.31 22.49
CA SER A 455 -33.79 -58.64 21.04
C SER A 455 -35.24 -58.58 20.52
N GLY A 456 -35.43 -58.26 19.22
CA GLY A 456 -36.65 -58.58 18.43
C GLY A 456 -37.68 -57.44 18.25
N TYR A 457 -38.63 -57.48 17.29
CA TYR A 457 -38.65 -58.00 15.90
C TYR A 457 -39.97 -57.56 15.21
N VAL A 458 -39.93 -57.09 13.96
CA VAL A 458 -40.99 -57.19 12.90
C VAL A 458 -42.38 -56.49 13.06
N SER A 459 -42.62 -55.49 12.19
CA SER A 459 -43.76 -55.29 11.24
C SER A 459 -45.24 -55.38 11.73
N SER A 460 -46.17 -54.50 11.31
CA SER A 460 -46.66 -54.51 9.90
C SER A 460 -47.75 -53.48 9.52
N ASN A 461 -47.79 -53.18 8.21
CA ASN A 461 -48.92 -52.84 7.32
C ASN A 461 -49.79 -51.57 7.49
N ALA A 462 -50.03 -50.92 6.33
CA ALA A 462 -51.12 -49.97 6.06
C ALA A 462 -52.39 -50.71 5.55
N PRO A 463 -53.48 -49.99 5.16
CA PRO A 463 -53.62 -49.66 3.73
C PRO A 463 -54.35 -48.32 3.41
N SER A 464 -54.29 -47.91 2.14
CA SER A 464 -55.13 -46.86 1.51
C SER A 464 -56.40 -47.43 0.86
N PRO A 465 -57.32 -46.59 0.35
CA PRO A 465 -57.62 -46.63 -1.10
C PRO A 465 -57.90 -45.25 -1.77
N ALA A 466 -58.11 -45.27 -3.11
CA ALA A 466 -58.49 -44.13 -3.98
C ALA A 466 -59.99 -44.23 -4.42
N ALA A 467 -60.64 -43.40 -5.26
CA ALA A 467 -60.28 -42.18 -6.03
C ALA A 467 -61.34 -41.04 -5.78
N SER A 468 -62.15 -40.40 -6.65
CA SER A 468 -62.40 -40.21 -8.12
C SER A 468 -63.54 -39.15 -8.27
N ASP A 469 -63.96 -38.55 -9.40
CA ASP A 469 -63.40 -38.14 -10.72
C ASP A 469 -64.48 -37.31 -11.51
N VAL A 470 -64.20 -36.79 -12.73
CA VAL A 470 -65.13 -36.27 -13.79
C VAL A 470 -65.73 -34.84 -13.65
N GLY A 471 -65.76 -34.06 -14.76
CA GLY A 471 -66.95 -33.27 -15.15
C GLY A 471 -66.85 -31.75 -15.45
N THR A 472 -66.61 -31.36 -16.71
CA THR A 472 -66.98 -30.04 -17.31
C THR A 472 -68.29 -30.20 -18.15
N PRO A 473 -68.92 -29.19 -18.82
CA PRO A 473 -68.53 -27.78 -19.09
C PRO A 473 -69.66 -26.70 -19.02
N THR A 474 -69.39 -25.41 -19.33
CA THR A 474 -70.02 -24.65 -20.47
C THR A 474 -69.62 -23.15 -20.60
N VAL A 475 -69.48 -22.71 -21.86
CA VAL A 475 -69.77 -21.38 -22.47
C VAL A 475 -69.06 -20.09 -21.97
N SER A 476 -68.65 -19.27 -22.95
CA SER A 476 -68.17 -17.88 -22.81
C SER A 476 -68.81 -16.99 -23.91
N PRO A 477 -68.77 -15.64 -23.78
CA PRO A 477 -68.90 -14.76 -24.95
C PRO A 477 -67.70 -13.82 -25.19
N SER A 478 -67.12 -13.95 -26.39
CA SER A 478 -66.50 -12.92 -27.26
C SER A 478 -65.64 -11.76 -26.70
N LYS A 479 -64.39 -11.71 -27.18
CA LYS A 479 -63.46 -10.55 -27.17
C LYS A 479 -63.78 -9.55 -28.29
N PRO A 480 -63.33 -8.27 -28.21
CA PRO A 480 -62.85 -7.51 -29.37
C PRO A 480 -61.38 -7.85 -29.66
N LYS A 481 -61.02 -8.05 -30.94
CA LYS A 481 -59.64 -8.36 -31.39
C LYS A 481 -58.86 -7.06 -31.67
N LYS A 482 -57.57 -6.98 -31.29
CA LYS A 482 -56.63 -6.05 -31.94
C LYS A 482 -56.26 -6.60 -33.33
N LYS A 483 -56.30 -5.75 -34.36
CA LYS A 483 -55.78 -6.05 -35.71
C LYS A 483 -54.24 -6.00 -35.72
N PRO A 484 -53.55 -6.75 -36.61
CA PRO A 484 -52.12 -6.56 -36.82
C PRO A 484 -51.84 -5.17 -37.41
N LYS A 485 -50.68 -4.60 -37.06
CA LYS A 485 -50.10 -3.45 -37.77
C LYS A 485 -48.62 -3.71 -38.02
N SER A 486 -48.29 -3.77 -39.31
CA SER A 486 -46.99 -3.45 -39.94
C SER A 486 -45.75 -3.32 -39.04
N ASN A 487 -44.71 -4.09 -39.37
CA ASN A 487 -43.32 -3.65 -39.16
C ASN A 487 -43.07 -2.39 -40.00
N ILE A 488 -43.40 -1.22 -39.46
CA ILE A 488 -42.71 0.01 -39.83
C ILE A 488 -41.44 -0.01 -38.99
N VAL A 489 -40.30 -0.17 -39.66
CA VAL A 489 -39.01 0.10 -39.03
C VAL A 489 -38.99 1.60 -38.75
N TYR A 490 -39.35 1.97 -37.52
CA TYR A 490 -38.97 3.26 -36.98
C TYR A 490 -37.47 3.17 -36.73
N SER A 491 -36.69 3.46 -37.76
CA SER A 491 -35.34 3.96 -37.58
C SER A 491 -35.49 5.30 -36.87
N GLN A 492 -35.60 5.25 -35.53
CA GLN A 492 -34.99 6.29 -34.74
C GLN A 492 -33.58 6.47 -35.32
N PRO A 493 -33.16 7.69 -35.70
CA PRO A 493 -31.75 7.97 -35.67
C PRO A 493 -31.26 7.52 -34.28
N ALA A 494 -30.21 6.71 -34.22
CA ALA A 494 -29.39 6.74 -33.02
C ALA A 494 -28.99 8.22 -32.89
N ASP A 495 -29.33 8.85 -31.76
CA ASP A 495 -29.09 10.28 -31.59
C ASP A 495 -27.60 10.49 -31.29
N THR A 496 -26.80 10.31 -32.34
CA THR A 496 -25.35 10.46 -32.38
C THR A 496 -24.94 11.92 -32.55
N GLY A 497 -25.91 12.83 -32.66
CA GLY A 497 -25.68 14.23 -32.43
C GLY A 497 -25.42 14.47 -30.95
N VAL A 498 -24.24 14.99 -30.62
CA VAL A 498 -24.03 15.72 -29.36
C VAL A 498 -24.91 16.96 -29.44
N GLY A 499 -26.17 16.82 -29.01
CA GLY A 499 -27.18 17.85 -29.21
C GLY A 499 -26.79 19.16 -28.53
N ASN A 500 -27.12 20.29 -29.16
CA ASN A 500 -26.79 21.65 -28.71
C ASN A 500 -27.49 22.08 -27.40
N VAL A 501 -28.01 21.12 -26.63
CA VAL A 501 -28.66 21.28 -25.33
C VAL A 501 -27.60 21.02 -24.26
N MET A 502 -27.32 22.01 -23.41
CA MET A 502 -26.22 21.96 -22.44
C MET A 502 -26.29 20.74 -21.50
N GLN A 503 -27.50 20.31 -21.12
CA GLN A 503 -27.72 19.12 -20.30
C GLN A 503 -27.27 17.83 -21.02
N THR A 504 -27.46 17.74 -22.33
CA THR A 504 -27.01 16.60 -23.16
C THR A 504 -25.49 16.60 -23.29
N GLN A 505 -24.88 17.76 -23.58
CA GLN A 505 -23.42 17.94 -23.58
C GLN A 505 -22.79 17.56 -22.23
N PHE A 506 -23.42 17.95 -21.12
CA PHE A 506 -22.98 17.59 -19.76
C PHE A 506 -23.04 16.08 -19.50
N VAL A 507 -24.12 15.39 -19.90
CA VAL A 507 -24.22 13.94 -19.75
C VAL A 507 -23.13 13.23 -20.55
N TYR A 508 -22.92 13.61 -21.81
CA TYR A 508 -21.83 13.03 -22.62
C TYR A 508 -20.43 13.34 -22.07
N ALA A 509 -20.20 14.53 -21.51
CA ALA A 509 -18.94 14.85 -20.82
C ALA A 509 -18.73 13.96 -19.57
N VAL A 510 -19.78 13.72 -18.77
CA VAL A 510 -19.71 12.83 -17.61
C VAL A 510 -19.51 11.36 -18.02
N GLU A 511 -20.16 10.89 -19.09
CA GLU A 511 -19.93 9.55 -19.65
C GLU A 511 -18.51 9.39 -20.21
N TYR A 512 -17.95 10.42 -20.84
CA TYR A 512 -16.56 10.46 -21.29
C TYR A 512 -15.58 10.33 -20.11
N LEU A 513 -15.75 11.13 -19.06
CA LEU A 513 -14.93 11.07 -17.85
C LEU A 513 -15.07 9.73 -17.11
N LYS A 514 -16.28 9.17 -17.02
CA LYS A 514 -16.53 7.82 -16.49
C LYS A 514 -15.79 6.74 -17.28
N LYS A 515 -15.79 6.83 -18.62
CA LYS A 515 -15.24 5.79 -19.50
C LYS A 515 -13.71 5.73 -19.51
N HIS A 516 -13.04 6.87 -19.31
CA HIS A 516 -11.57 6.95 -19.34
C HIS A 516 -10.94 6.91 -17.95
N GLU A 517 -11.74 7.06 -16.88
CA GLU A 517 -11.37 6.90 -15.46
C GLU A 517 -10.22 7.79 -14.94
N CYS A 518 -9.76 8.74 -15.76
CA CYS A 518 -8.61 9.63 -15.51
C CYS A 518 -8.98 11.13 -15.69
N PRO A 519 -8.10 12.06 -15.27
CA PRO A 519 -8.30 13.49 -15.51
C PRO A 519 -8.29 13.80 -17.01
N LYS A 520 -9.16 14.72 -17.44
CA LYS A 520 -9.23 15.21 -18.82
C LYS A 520 -9.34 16.72 -18.89
N THR A 521 -8.58 17.34 -19.79
CA THR A 521 -8.59 18.79 -20.03
C THR A 521 -9.90 19.25 -20.64
N ALA A 522 -10.21 20.55 -20.54
CA ALA A 522 -11.30 21.17 -21.29
C ALA A 522 -11.21 20.90 -22.81
N SER A 523 -9.98 20.87 -23.35
CA SER A 523 -9.70 20.61 -24.77
C SER A 523 -10.09 19.18 -25.20
N GLU A 524 -9.71 18.15 -24.44
CA GLU A 524 -10.05 16.75 -24.75
C GLU A 524 -11.57 16.50 -24.68
N ILE A 525 -12.25 17.08 -23.68
CA ILE A 525 -13.71 16.97 -23.55
C ILE A 525 -14.39 17.70 -24.72
N SER A 526 -13.90 18.88 -25.10
CA SER A 526 -14.38 19.62 -26.29
C SER A 526 -14.18 18.82 -27.59
N GLY A 527 -13.03 18.16 -27.74
CA GLY A 527 -12.72 17.29 -28.86
C GLY A 527 -13.65 16.07 -28.93
N TYR A 528 -13.92 15.40 -27.81
CA TYR A 528 -14.87 14.30 -27.74
C TYR A 528 -16.30 14.74 -28.10
N LEU A 529 -16.75 15.88 -27.55
CA LEU A 529 -18.06 16.47 -27.87
C LEU A 529 -18.12 17.04 -29.30
N SER A 530 -16.98 17.16 -30.00
CA SER A 530 -16.83 17.84 -31.30
C SER A 530 -17.39 19.27 -31.32
N GLN A 531 -17.42 19.93 -30.15
CA GLN A 531 -18.01 21.25 -29.95
C GLN A 531 -17.23 22.03 -28.87
N PRO A 532 -17.07 23.36 -28.99
CA PRO A 532 -16.44 24.18 -27.95
C PRO A 532 -17.26 24.17 -26.66
N LEU A 533 -16.58 23.96 -25.52
CA LEU A 533 -17.24 24.03 -24.21
C LEU A 533 -17.72 25.46 -23.92
N SER A 534 -19.03 25.63 -23.74
CA SER A 534 -19.59 26.93 -23.35
C SER A 534 -19.23 27.29 -21.90
N GLN A 535 -19.06 28.58 -21.60
CA GLN A 535 -18.75 29.05 -20.25
C GLN A 535 -19.77 28.57 -19.20
N SER A 536 -21.04 28.44 -19.59
CA SER A 536 -22.11 27.90 -18.75
C SER A 536 -21.91 26.41 -18.45
N LEU A 537 -21.48 25.61 -19.44
CA LEU A 537 -21.17 24.20 -19.26
C LEU A 537 -19.91 24.00 -18.41
N ILE A 538 -18.86 24.80 -18.62
CA ILE A 538 -17.66 24.82 -17.78
C ILE A 538 -18.03 25.11 -16.32
N SER A 539 -18.84 26.15 -16.09
CA SER A 539 -19.32 26.51 -14.75
C SER A 539 -20.13 25.37 -14.11
N PHE A 540 -20.97 24.68 -14.90
CA PHE A 540 -21.78 23.56 -14.43
C PHE A 540 -20.95 22.31 -14.10
N LEU A 541 -19.93 21.99 -14.92
CA LEU A 541 -18.94 20.94 -14.65
C LEU A 541 -18.18 21.22 -13.34
N ARG A 542 -17.63 22.43 -13.18
CA ARG A 542 -16.85 22.84 -11.99
C ARG A 542 -17.68 22.92 -10.71
N SER A 543 -19.02 23.05 -10.81
CA SER A 543 -19.94 23.08 -9.67
C SER A 543 -20.49 21.71 -9.23
N ASN A 544 -20.16 20.63 -9.93
CA ASN A 544 -20.79 19.33 -9.71
C ASN A 544 -20.00 18.46 -8.71
N SER A 545 -20.65 18.04 -7.61
CA SER A 545 -20.02 17.18 -6.58
C SER A 545 -19.53 15.80 -7.06
N LYS A 546 -19.88 15.35 -8.27
CA LYS A 546 -19.32 14.14 -8.91
C LYS A 546 -18.12 14.41 -9.83
N ILE A 547 -17.63 15.64 -9.90
CA ILE A 547 -16.50 16.03 -10.75
C ILE A 547 -15.50 16.83 -9.90
N ALA A 548 -14.30 16.29 -9.74
CA ALA A 548 -13.17 17.09 -9.27
C ALA A 548 -12.67 17.96 -10.42
N TYR A 549 -12.54 19.27 -10.19
CA TYR A 549 -11.88 20.19 -11.10
C TYR A 549 -10.55 20.64 -10.48
N ASP A 550 -9.46 20.50 -11.23
CA ASP A 550 -8.14 21.02 -10.88
C ASP A 550 -7.91 22.35 -11.60
N LYS A 551 -7.62 23.41 -10.82
CA LYS A 551 -7.38 24.75 -11.35
C LYS A 551 -5.98 24.91 -11.96
N ALA A 552 -4.98 24.15 -11.53
CA ALA A 552 -3.63 24.23 -12.07
C ALA A 552 -3.59 23.65 -13.49
N THR A 553 -4.14 22.43 -13.67
CA THR A 553 -4.08 21.69 -14.94
C THR A 553 -5.28 21.91 -15.88
N ASP A 554 -6.30 22.68 -15.49
CA ASP A 554 -7.65 22.76 -16.13
C ASP A 554 -8.24 21.38 -16.47
N THR A 555 -8.00 20.39 -15.61
CA THR A 555 -8.55 19.03 -15.78
C THR A 555 -9.79 18.77 -14.92
N TYR A 556 -10.64 17.89 -15.45
CA TYR A 556 -11.88 17.42 -14.85
C TYR A 556 -11.75 15.91 -14.64
N THR A 557 -12.08 15.42 -13.45
CA THR A 557 -11.97 13.98 -13.09
C THR A 557 -13.29 13.51 -12.48
N TYR A 558 -13.79 12.35 -12.90
CA TYR A 558 -14.99 11.77 -12.29
C TYR A 558 -14.72 11.25 -10.87
N LEU A 559 -15.62 11.56 -9.93
CA LEU A 559 -15.61 11.06 -8.55
C LEU A 559 -16.71 10.00 -8.34
N PRO A 560 -16.37 8.71 -8.28
CA PRO A 560 -17.29 7.64 -7.90
C PRO A 560 -17.60 7.70 -6.40
N LYS A 561 -18.80 7.29 -6.00
CA LYS A 561 -19.29 7.33 -4.60
C LYS A 561 -18.33 6.68 -3.57
N HIS A 562 -17.59 5.66 -4.00
CA HIS A 562 -16.62 4.94 -3.17
C HIS A 562 -15.17 4.99 -3.72
N ASN A 563 -14.96 5.63 -4.87
CA ASN A 563 -13.66 5.75 -5.57
C ASN A 563 -12.84 4.44 -5.74
N VAL A 564 -13.50 3.28 -5.74
CA VAL A 564 -12.88 1.97 -6.01
C VAL A 564 -12.79 1.75 -7.53
N ARG A 565 -11.59 1.41 -8.03
CA ARG A 565 -11.32 1.16 -9.47
C ARG A 565 -10.53 -0.13 -9.76
N SER A 566 -10.36 -1.00 -8.77
CA SER A 566 -9.70 -2.31 -8.97
C SER A 566 -10.27 -3.37 -8.03
N ALA A 567 -10.00 -4.64 -8.35
CA ALA A 567 -10.39 -5.78 -7.53
C ALA A 567 -9.74 -5.74 -6.15
N GLU A 568 -8.47 -5.36 -6.12
CA GLU A 568 -7.65 -5.26 -4.92
C GLU A 568 -8.16 -4.10 -4.04
N ALA A 569 -8.46 -2.94 -4.64
CA ALA A 569 -9.09 -1.82 -3.94
C ALA A 569 -10.51 -2.17 -3.43
N LEU A 570 -11.27 -3.02 -4.14
CA LEU A 570 -12.58 -3.49 -3.67
C LEU A 570 -12.44 -4.37 -2.42
N VAL A 571 -11.53 -5.35 -2.43
CA VAL A 571 -11.31 -6.23 -1.26
C VAL A 571 -10.88 -5.41 -0.05
N LEU A 572 -9.92 -4.50 -0.21
CA LEU A 572 -9.44 -3.61 0.86
C LEU A 572 -10.55 -2.65 1.36
N PHE A 573 -11.36 -2.10 0.46
CA PHE A 573 -12.50 -1.25 0.83
C PHE A 573 -13.54 -2.03 1.66
N LEU A 574 -13.81 -3.29 1.29
CA LEU A 574 -14.74 -4.16 2.01
C LEU A 574 -14.17 -4.63 3.36
N GLU A 575 -12.86 -4.92 3.45
CA GLU A 575 -12.18 -5.28 4.71
C GLU A 575 -12.15 -4.09 5.69
N SER A 576 -11.93 -2.86 5.21
CA SER A 576 -11.90 -1.65 6.04
C SER A 576 -13.24 -1.32 6.74
N LYS A 577 -14.33 -1.99 6.37
CA LYS A 577 -15.70 -1.75 6.88
C LYS A 577 -15.96 -2.56 8.14
N ASN A 578 -15.50 -2.03 9.29
CA ASN A 578 -15.76 -2.54 10.65
C ASN A 578 -17.24 -2.85 10.97
N THR A 579 -18.20 -2.36 10.19
CA THR A 579 -19.65 -2.62 10.35
C THR A 579 -20.15 -3.90 9.66
N GLY A 580 -19.35 -4.53 8.80
CA GLY A 580 -19.79 -5.66 7.95
C GLY A 580 -20.83 -5.27 6.88
N GLU A 581 -21.02 -3.98 6.63
CA GLU A 581 -22.00 -3.47 5.65
C GLU A 581 -21.51 -3.67 4.21
N GLY A 582 -22.17 -4.57 3.49
CA GLY A 582 -21.93 -4.81 2.07
C GLY A 582 -22.20 -3.58 1.18
N VAL A 583 -21.64 -3.63 -0.03
CA VAL A 583 -21.65 -2.55 -1.01
C VAL A 583 -22.57 -2.92 -2.18
N LEU A 584 -23.35 -1.95 -2.67
CA LEU A 584 -24.19 -2.12 -3.86
C LEU A 584 -23.30 -2.18 -5.10
N PHE A 585 -23.49 -3.21 -5.94
CA PHE A 585 -22.76 -3.33 -7.21
C PHE A 585 -22.88 -2.07 -8.08
N LYS A 586 -24.08 -1.49 -8.13
CA LYS A 586 -24.35 -0.24 -8.88
C LYS A 586 -23.50 0.96 -8.42
N ASP A 587 -23.11 1.02 -7.15
CA ASP A 587 -22.28 2.12 -6.64
C ASP A 587 -20.78 1.96 -7.01
N LEU A 588 -20.39 0.79 -7.51
CA LEU A 588 -19.06 0.48 -8.07
C LEU A 588 -19.07 0.64 -9.59
N GLU A 589 -20.06 0.06 -10.26
CA GLU A 589 -20.34 0.19 -11.70
C GLU A 589 -20.45 1.67 -12.15
N ASP A 590 -20.88 2.56 -11.25
CA ASP A 590 -20.97 4.01 -11.50
C ASP A 590 -19.60 4.67 -11.82
N GLY A 591 -18.46 4.03 -11.52
CA GLY A 591 -17.14 4.61 -11.80
C GLY A 591 -15.96 3.65 -11.93
N TRP A 592 -16.23 2.36 -12.19
CA TRP A 592 -15.25 1.33 -12.49
C TRP A 592 -15.79 0.40 -13.58
N SER A 593 -15.30 0.56 -14.81
CA SER A 593 -15.83 -0.09 -16.01
C SER A 593 -15.59 -1.61 -16.06
N ALA A 594 -14.52 -2.09 -15.41
CA ALA A 594 -14.20 -3.52 -15.33
C ALA A 594 -14.89 -4.25 -14.16
N ALA A 595 -15.68 -3.56 -13.34
CA ALA A 595 -16.21 -4.07 -12.07
C ALA A 595 -16.89 -5.44 -12.18
N LEU A 596 -17.71 -5.68 -13.22
CA LEU A 596 -18.42 -6.94 -13.37
C LEU A 596 -17.46 -8.13 -13.47
N ASN A 597 -16.53 -8.09 -14.44
CA ASN A 597 -15.60 -9.19 -14.70
C ASN A 597 -14.71 -9.50 -13.49
N GLU A 598 -14.23 -8.46 -12.82
CA GLU A 598 -13.36 -8.58 -11.65
C GLU A 598 -14.11 -9.05 -10.40
N ILE A 599 -15.40 -8.70 -10.24
CA ILE A 599 -16.25 -9.27 -9.19
C ILE A 599 -16.52 -10.76 -9.45
N GLU A 600 -16.75 -11.18 -10.69
CA GLU A 600 -16.89 -12.61 -11.00
C GLU A 600 -15.58 -13.40 -10.79
N ARG A 601 -14.41 -12.76 -11.01
CA ARG A 601 -13.10 -13.31 -10.64
C ARG A 601 -12.97 -13.47 -9.13
N LEU A 602 -13.22 -12.42 -8.35
CA LEU A 602 -13.11 -12.43 -6.88
C LEU A 602 -14.12 -13.39 -6.22
N GLU A 603 -15.33 -13.54 -6.77
CA GLU A 603 -16.33 -14.52 -6.33
C GLU A 603 -15.82 -15.97 -6.56
N LYS A 604 -15.22 -16.23 -7.71
CA LYS A 604 -14.59 -17.52 -8.04
C LYS A 604 -13.35 -17.82 -7.19
N GLU A 605 -12.58 -16.79 -6.83
CA GLU A 605 -11.45 -16.88 -5.89
C GLU A 605 -11.89 -16.96 -4.42
N LYS A 606 -13.20 -16.84 -4.13
CA LYS A 606 -13.80 -16.73 -2.78
C LYS A 606 -13.25 -15.56 -1.93
N SER A 607 -12.80 -14.48 -2.55
CA SER A 607 -12.29 -13.29 -1.84
C SER A 607 -13.43 -12.37 -1.38
N ILE A 608 -14.62 -12.55 -1.94
CA ILE A 608 -15.86 -11.81 -1.63
C ILE A 608 -17.07 -12.76 -1.62
N PHE A 609 -18.12 -12.37 -0.91
CA PHE A 609 -19.47 -12.93 -1.08
C PHE A 609 -20.31 -12.00 -1.95
N VAL A 610 -21.06 -12.57 -2.91
CA VAL A 610 -21.95 -11.82 -3.80
C VAL A 610 -23.37 -12.35 -3.66
N VAL A 611 -24.34 -11.47 -3.40
CA VAL A 611 -25.77 -11.76 -3.59
C VAL A 611 -26.19 -11.22 -4.94
N ARG A 612 -26.57 -12.11 -5.85
CA ARG A 612 -27.07 -11.79 -7.19
C ARG A 612 -28.61 -11.64 -7.19
N ARG A 613 -29.15 -10.82 -8.10
CA ARG A 613 -30.60 -10.76 -8.42
C ARG A 613 -30.78 -10.94 -9.93
N LYS A 614 -31.41 -12.04 -10.36
CA LYS A 614 -31.51 -12.42 -11.79
C LYS A 614 -30.11 -12.40 -12.44
N ASP A 615 -29.21 -13.17 -11.83
CA ASP A 615 -27.82 -13.41 -12.24
C ASP A 615 -26.87 -12.19 -12.22
N VAL A 616 -27.37 -10.95 -12.16
CA VAL A 616 -26.55 -9.74 -11.97
C VAL A 616 -26.14 -9.59 -10.49
N PRO A 617 -24.85 -9.31 -10.17
CA PRO A 617 -24.43 -8.92 -8.83
C PRO A 617 -25.24 -7.74 -8.28
N HIS A 618 -25.68 -7.82 -7.03
CA HIS A 618 -26.50 -6.79 -6.41
C HIS A 618 -25.86 -6.18 -5.16
N MET A 619 -25.39 -7.03 -4.25
CA MET A 619 -24.69 -6.65 -3.03
C MET A 619 -23.44 -7.52 -2.87
N ILE A 620 -22.35 -6.92 -2.38
CA ILE A 620 -21.04 -7.55 -2.24
C ILE A 620 -20.51 -7.34 -0.83
N TRP A 621 -19.92 -8.37 -0.22
CA TRP A 621 -19.27 -8.34 1.09
C TRP A 621 -17.86 -8.93 0.99
N TRP A 622 -16.97 -8.57 1.91
CA TRP A 622 -15.69 -9.25 2.11
C TRP A 622 -15.91 -10.70 2.57
N ASN A 623 -15.02 -11.61 2.16
CA ASN A 623 -14.90 -12.92 2.80
C ASN A 623 -13.54 -13.04 3.49
N ASP A 624 -13.53 -13.25 4.81
CA ASP A 624 -12.29 -13.54 5.53
C ASP A 624 -11.90 -15.00 5.30
N GLN A 625 -10.99 -15.24 4.36
CA GLN A 625 -10.49 -16.57 4.02
C GLN A 625 -9.80 -17.29 5.20
N ARG A 626 -9.41 -16.57 6.27
CA ARG A 626 -8.90 -17.18 7.52
C ARG A 626 -9.99 -17.94 8.28
N MET A 627 -11.27 -17.69 7.96
CA MET A 627 -12.44 -18.38 8.51
C MET A 627 -13.02 -19.46 7.58
N ASP A 628 -12.42 -19.74 6.41
CA ASP A 628 -12.90 -20.73 5.44
C ASP A 628 -12.56 -22.17 5.89
N ILE A 629 -13.22 -22.62 6.97
CA ILE A 629 -13.01 -23.95 7.57
C ILE A 629 -13.53 -25.05 6.63
N ILE A 630 -12.63 -25.91 6.15
CA ILE A 630 -12.96 -27.07 5.32
C ILE A 630 -13.61 -28.16 6.19
N VAL A 631 -14.92 -28.07 6.37
CA VAL A 631 -15.74 -29.11 7.03
C VAL A 631 -15.97 -30.27 6.05
N GLU A 632 -15.66 -31.51 6.46
CA GLU A 632 -15.87 -32.71 5.64
C GLU A 632 -17.37 -32.95 5.38
N ASN A 633 -17.70 -33.60 4.26
CA ASN A 633 -19.09 -33.74 3.83
C ASN A 633 -19.93 -34.66 4.74
N ASP A 634 -19.32 -35.57 5.50
CA ASP A 634 -20.01 -36.38 6.50
C ASP A 634 -20.50 -35.53 7.69
N PHE A 635 -19.70 -34.57 8.16
CA PHE A 635 -20.14 -33.61 9.20
C PHE A 635 -21.24 -32.69 8.70
N LYS A 636 -21.18 -32.23 7.44
CA LYS A 636 -22.26 -31.45 6.82
C LYS A 636 -23.57 -32.24 6.77
N ARG A 637 -23.51 -33.50 6.31
CA ARG A 637 -24.69 -34.38 6.27
C ARG A 637 -25.29 -34.57 7.66
N ILE A 638 -24.49 -34.86 8.68
CA ILE A 638 -24.97 -35.00 10.06
C ILE A 638 -25.64 -33.70 10.56
N TRP A 639 -25.06 -32.54 10.25
CA TRP A 639 -25.60 -31.23 10.62
C TRP A 639 -26.92 -30.88 9.90
N GLU A 640 -27.11 -31.33 8.66
CA GLU A 640 -28.34 -31.15 7.87
C GLU A 640 -29.42 -32.20 8.20
N GLU A 641 -29.04 -33.39 8.66
CA GLU A 641 -29.95 -34.47 9.08
C GLU A 641 -30.53 -34.24 10.49
N GLU A 642 -29.80 -33.58 11.39
CA GLU A 642 -30.20 -33.35 12.78
C GLU A 642 -31.29 -32.28 12.92
N LYS A 643 -32.51 -32.72 13.25
CA LYS A 643 -33.69 -31.83 13.28
C LYS A 643 -33.79 -31.07 14.59
N LEU A 644 -33.47 -29.78 14.54
CA LEU A 644 -33.63 -28.85 15.67
C LEU A 644 -35.01 -28.99 16.35
N PRO A 645 -35.07 -29.13 17.69
CA PRO A 645 -36.33 -29.16 18.43
C PRO A 645 -37.18 -27.91 18.22
N ASN A 646 -38.51 -28.06 18.26
CA ASN A 646 -39.43 -26.93 18.20
C ASN A 646 -39.09 -25.90 19.32
N LEU A 647 -39.09 -24.61 18.97
CA LEU A 647 -38.56 -23.51 19.77
C LEU A 647 -39.16 -23.40 21.17
N GLU A 648 -40.42 -23.81 21.36
CA GLU A 648 -41.09 -23.81 22.67
C GLU A 648 -40.58 -24.89 23.63
N ASN A 649 -39.94 -25.96 23.14
CA ASN A 649 -39.36 -27.03 23.96
C ASN A 649 -37.83 -26.92 24.12
N LEU A 650 -37.16 -26.17 23.24
CA LEU A 650 -35.69 -26.07 23.19
C LEU A 650 -35.02 -25.74 24.55
N PRO A 651 -35.53 -24.81 25.40
CA PRO A 651 -34.90 -24.52 26.69
C PRO A 651 -34.85 -25.75 27.62
N ARG A 652 -35.93 -26.53 27.65
CA ARG A 652 -36.06 -27.73 28.50
C ARG A 652 -35.21 -28.87 27.97
N THR A 653 -35.07 -28.98 26.65
CA THR A 653 -34.14 -29.94 26.03
C THR A 653 -32.69 -29.60 26.37
N LEU A 654 -32.32 -28.31 26.41
CA LEU A 654 -30.98 -27.87 26.83
C LEU A 654 -30.73 -28.16 28.33
N GLU A 655 -31.69 -27.85 29.20
CA GLU A 655 -31.59 -28.15 30.64
C GLU A 655 -31.47 -29.66 30.90
N ASN A 656 -32.26 -30.49 30.22
CA ASN A 656 -32.15 -31.96 30.28
C ASN A 656 -30.81 -32.49 29.74
N ALA A 657 -30.17 -31.78 28.82
CA ALA A 657 -28.82 -32.07 28.33
C ALA A 657 -27.70 -31.50 29.22
N GLY A 658 -28.04 -30.87 30.35
CA GLY A 658 -27.09 -30.25 31.29
C GLY A 658 -26.51 -28.92 30.82
N LEU A 659 -27.05 -28.33 29.75
CA LEU A 659 -26.62 -27.05 29.17
C LEU A 659 -27.49 -25.92 29.73
N LYS A 660 -26.86 -24.81 30.14
CA LYS A 660 -27.59 -23.62 30.62
C LYS A 660 -28.09 -22.80 29.42
N PRO A 661 -29.40 -22.60 29.23
CA PRO A 661 -29.90 -21.73 28.18
C PRO A 661 -29.58 -20.26 28.48
N CYS A 662 -29.15 -19.51 27.45
CA CYS A 662 -28.87 -18.07 27.56
C CYS A 662 -30.13 -17.18 27.57
N SER A 663 -31.30 -17.77 27.33
CA SER A 663 -32.61 -17.12 27.29
C SER A 663 -33.60 -17.82 28.23
N ALA A 664 -34.47 -17.05 28.88
CA ALA A 664 -35.53 -17.60 29.73
C ALA A 664 -36.59 -18.35 28.90
N ASP A 665 -37.21 -19.38 29.48
CA ASP A 665 -38.28 -20.17 28.84
C ASP A 665 -39.40 -19.22 28.34
N PRO A 666 -39.73 -19.20 27.02
CA PRO A 666 -40.82 -18.40 26.47
C PRO A 666 -42.16 -18.60 27.19
N LEU A 667 -42.37 -19.74 27.83
CA LEU A 667 -43.56 -20.04 28.62
C LEU A 667 -43.59 -19.27 29.95
N THR A 668 -42.43 -19.07 30.62
CA THR A 668 -42.36 -18.17 31.80
C THR A 668 -42.55 -16.70 31.41
N VAL A 669 -42.06 -16.28 30.24
CA VAL A 669 -42.31 -14.91 29.72
C VAL A 669 -43.79 -14.71 29.37
N ARG A 670 -44.44 -15.70 28.74
CA ARG A 670 -45.90 -15.68 28.50
C ARG A 670 -46.71 -15.68 29.81
N GLN A 671 -46.27 -16.43 30.84
CA GLN A 671 -46.90 -16.42 32.16
C GLN A 671 -46.76 -15.05 32.85
N ALA A 672 -45.58 -14.43 32.84
CA ALA A 672 -45.37 -13.09 33.39
C ALA A 672 -46.28 -12.02 32.73
N HIS A 673 -46.49 -12.10 31.40
CA HIS A 673 -47.44 -11.23 30.70
C HIS A 673 -48.92 -11.60 30.93
N ALA A 674 -49.22 -12.83 31.35
CA ALA A 674 -50.57 -13.21 31.77
C ALA A 674 -50.90 -12.65 33.16
N GLU A 675 -49.99 -12.81 34.14
CA GLU A 675 -50.16 -12.32 35.51
C GLU A 675 -50.20 -10.78 35.62
N GLN A 676 -49.58 -10.06 34.68
CA GLN A 676 -49.65 -8.59 34.64
C GLN A 676 -51.01 -8.03 34.19
N LYS A 677 -51.99 -8.85 33.78
CA LYS A 677 -53.34 -8.36 33.46
C LYS A 677 -54.19 -8.18 34.73
N LEU A 678 -54.73 -6.95 34.89
CA LEU A 678 -55.75 -6.55 35.86
C LEU A 678 -55.35 -6.25 37.32
N LYS A 679 -54.26 -5.48 37.53
CA LYS A 679 -54.32 -4.44 38.59
C LYS A 679 -55.08 -3.22 38.03
N LYS A 680 -56.39 -3.15 38.34
CA LYS A 680 -57.25 -1.99 37.98
C LYS A 680 -56.58 -0.69 38.47
N PRO A 681 -56.52 0.39 37.66
CA PRO A 681 -55.95 1.65 38.11
C PRO A 681 -56.81 2.23 39.25
N LYS A 682 -56.21 2.41 40.43
CA LYS A 682 -56.82 3.26 41.47
C LYS A 682 -56.99 4.66 40.86
N LYS A 683 -58.22 5.19 40.87
CA LYS A 683 -58.49 6.57 40.41
C LYS A 683 -57.57 7.52 41.17
N ARG A 684 -56.65 8.19 40.46
CA ARG A 684 -55.94 9.35 41.01
C ARG A 684 -56.98 10.43 41.28
N ALA A 685 -57.07 10.90 42.52
CA ALA A 685 -57.90 12.05 42.84
C ALA A 685 -57.22 13.30 42.27
N THR A 686 -57.78 13.85 41.19
CA THR A 686 -57.30 15.10 40.59
C THR A 686 -57.60 16.24 41.57
N LYS A 687 -56.57 16.77 42.23
CA LYS A 687 -56.73 17.90 43.16
C LYS A 687 -56.92 19.20 42.36
N ILE A 688 -58.16 19.49 41.99
CA ILE A 688 -58.54 20.73 41.32
C ILE A 688 -58.33 21.89 42.30
N THR A 689 -57.44 22.82 41.97
CA THR A 689 -57.07 23.97 42.81
C THR A 689 -57.73 25.29 42.39
N ASN A 690 -58.58 25.28 41.36
CA ASN A 690 -59.34 26.45 40.90
C ASN A 690 -60.80 26.08 40.63
N THR A 691 -61.73 26.60 41.44
CA THR A 691 -63.16 26.23 41.45
C THR A 691 -64.04 26.98 40.46
N HIS A 692 -63.54 28.00 39.76
CA HIS A 692 -64.35 28.94 38.96
C HIS A 692 -64.43 28.65 37.45
N LEU A 693 -63.78 27.61 36.93
CA LEU A 693 -63.76 27.28 35.47
C LEU A 693 -64.57 26.03 35.10
N ASN A 694 -65.32 25.45 36.04
CA ASN A 694 -65.93 24.12 35.94
C ASN A 694 -67.23 24.07 35.08
N GLY A 695 -67.23 24.74 33.92
CA GLY A 695 -68.37 24.81 33.00
C GLY A 695 -68.07 25.24 31.56
N ILE A 696 -66.82 25.60 31.21
CA ILE A 696 -66.45 26.14 29.88
C ILE A 696 -65.66 25.14 29.02
N LEU A 697 -64.99 24.15 29.62
CA LEU A 697 -64.18 23.16 28.88
C LEU A 697 -65.05 22.00 28.38
N ARG A 698 -65.61 22.14 27.17
CA ARG A 698 -66.15 21.03 26.38
C ARG A 698 -65.00 20.31 25.67
N ASP A 699 -64.85 19.02 25.95
CA ASP A 699 -63.90 18.15 25.26
C ASP A 699 -64.46 17.74 23.87
N PHE A 700 -63.68 18.01 22.81
CA PHE A 700 -64.03 17.72 21.41
C PHE A 700 -63.18 16.58 20.80
N SER A 701 -62.64 15.68 21.63
CA SER A 701 -61.85 14.51 21.19
C SER A 701 -62.61 13.52 20.29
N ALA A 702 -63.94 13.61 20.19
CA ALA A 702 -64.78 12.79 19.33
C ALA A 702 -64.89 13.30 17.86
N ASN A 703 -63.81 13.78 17.25
CA ASN A 703 -63.79 14.06 15.80
C ASN A 703 -62.37 14.04 15.17
N ARG A 704 -61.78 12.85 15.09
CA ARG A 704 -60.80 12.50 14.04
C ARG A 704 -61.15 11.12 13.48
N LYS A 705 -61.41 11.08 12.17
CA LYS A 705 -61.38 9.87 11.34
C LYS A 705 -60.05 9.83 10.59
#